data_AF-A0A843F754-F1
#
_entry.id   AF-A0A843F754-F1
#
_cell.length_a   1.000
_cell.length_b   1.000
_cell.length_c   1.000
_cell.angle_alpha   90.00
_cell.angle_beta   90.00
_cell.angle_gamma   90.00
#
_symmetry.space_group_name_H-M   'P 1'
#
loop_
_entity.id
_entity.type
_entity.pdbx_description
1 polymer ?
#
loop_
_entity_poly.entity_id
_entity_poly.type
_entity_poly.pdbx_seq_one_letter_code
_entity_poly.pdbx_strand_id
1 'polypeptide(L)'
;YFLNLIKDFDESTVLNPDLSGIETPNLVTEEFKINKHELIEFCRKNCITESVLFLAGACLALNKFTFSNKNLIFHENNLIFTTNFENRKITIEDYLIQIQKDYKENLKYVNFSIDDLIKEYDLKSGVYYSFNKDLDLDSLGYKYDFYLNIMENHEEFILSASYNDQLYSAEYIKLFLKSINQIINQFLSIDILNSSLLDIYLVKEDEDFKFHENKTPFIHKRFEKQVEKNPDHMSLVSDGERLTYGELNKKANRIANALIKKGVKPKSNIVIMFHRNSNLIAAILAVLKAGCAYIPIDMAFPKERIIYMSQNSQADYILAENNELFENAISIEELLQEENDENPDVEISPDDLAYILYTSGSTGLPKGVMGSHRNVTNGFTEDEGNIIYQAYSKMKKNIGVITVSFVAFIADFMSLTYGNTLVFANDEEAKNIESLTKLMEKEKPDAFTFTTPSRLKQYLEYEPFAKALSSINQISMGGEKVSEELMPVLLSNDEMVPYVIYGCTEVTGIGTIEKITDIDNELTIGDAPYNVVAQIRDIDGRILPQGVMGEIYIGGCGISKGYYNMDDESQKSFITINNIPFYKTGDFGVENSEGKLISKGRMDNQIKLRGLRIEIGEIEANITKFPNIKQTAVVVKKINNNDHLCAYFTAGEEIDVKALKKYLQERLTTYMVPTVFMQLDELPRTPNGKIFLKKLPKPVLNLELVAPETETEKMLFDISTSVAESTEFGVTDDLYAAGFTSLTLMKLSAVVFEETGVNLNISKLIDEPTIRNIAKEIDNAQESSAKLDKIIESAKNSTYIPLTANQLGVYYECAQNPDEPQYNLPCLIRFDKSIDAERLRESIIKTFDTYPYLKTRIVMHGDQLMHKRDDSIAIDEIPIVEVPQISDEEIYNLNFKKFELLGGQLFRAKIYKTDNEVVLFFDMHHIITDGASVNILFKSFSNAYEGKEIEKETIDGYINALIENENENSDEYIACERY
;
A
#
# COMPACT_ATOMS: atom_id res chain seq x y z
N TYR A 1 -26.48 -41.22 -18.48
CA TYR A 1 -27.03 -40.79 -17.18
C TYR A 1 -25.92 -40.29 -16.28
N PHE A 2 -25.07 -41.17 -15.72
CA PHE A 2 -23.96 -40.77 -14.85
C PHE A 2 -23.02 -39.72 -15.45
N LEU A 3 -22.67 -39.84 -16.74
CA LEU A 3 -21.93 -38.80 -17.46
C LEU A 3 -22.56 -37.41 -17.31
N ASN A 4 -23.89 -37.27 -17.45
CA ASN A 4 -24.54 -35.97 -17.27
C ASN A 4 -24.58 -35.52 -15.80
N LEU A 5 -24.45 -36.44 -14.84
CA LEU A 5 -24.39 -36.11 -13.41
C LEU A 5 -22.99 -35.64 -13.00
N ILE A 6 -21.94 -36.24 -13.54
CA ILE A 6 -20.54 -35.93 -13.19
C ILE A 6 -19.89 -34.91 -14.12
N LYS A 7 -20.46 -34.66 -15.31
CA LYS A 7 -19.89 -33.72 -16.30
C LYS A 7 -19.71 -32.33 -15.71
N ASP A 8 -20.57 -31.88 -14.80
CA ASP A 8 -20.47 -30.55 -14.19
C ASP A 8 -19.83 -30.55 -12.79
N PHE A 9 -19.20 -31.66 -12.37
CA PHE A 9 -18.43 -31.75 -11.12
C PHE A 9 -16.96 -31.43 -11.38
N ASP A 10 -16.55 -30.21 -11.02
CA ASP A 10 -15.16 -29.76 -11.09
C ASP A 10 -14.39 -30.00 -9.75
N GLU A 11 -15.09 -30.48 -8.72
CA GLU A 11 -14.60 -30.61 -7.34
C GLU A 11 -14.89 -32.03 -6.81
N SER A 12 -13.91 -32.63 -6.12
CA SER A 12 -14.15 -33.85 -5.35
C SER A 12 -14.86 -33.50 -4.04
N THR A 13 -16.01 -34.09 -3.74
CA THR A 13 -16.64 -33.98 -2.41
C THR A 13 -15.82 -34.80 -1.41
N VAL A 14 -14.84 -34.16 -0.81
CA VAL A 14 -13.95 -34.72 0.21
C VAL A 14 -14.02 -33.77 1.40
N LEU A 15 -14.16 -34.32 2.61
CA LEU A 15 -14.03 -33.51 3.81
C LEU A 15 -12.66 -32.84 3.80
N ASN A 16 -12.60 -31.57 4.19
CA ASN A 16 -11.32 -30.89 4.27
C ASN A 16 -10.48 -31.54 5.38
N PRO A 17 -9.27 -32.05 5.10
CA PRO A 17 -8.43 -32.66 6.11
C PRO A 17 -8.05 -31.64 7.19
N ASP A 18 -8.06 -32.06 8.47
CA ASP A 18 -7.54 -31.28 9.59
C ASP A 18 -6.14 -31.73 10.03
N LEU A 19 -5.50 -32.64 9.26
CA LEU A 19 -4.12 -33.14 9.40
C LEU A 19 -3.77 -33.46 10.86
N SER A 20 -4.08 -34.68 11.29
CA SER A 20 -3.86 -35.17 12.67
C SER A 20 -2.40 -35.19 13.15
N GLY A 21 -1.43 -35.03 12.24
CA GLY A 21 0.00 -35.18 12.50
C GLY A 21 0.52 -36.62 12.46
N ILE A 22 -0.28 -37.60 12.02
CA ILE A 22 0.12 -39.02 11.93
C ILE A 22 0.85 -39.31 10.61
N GLU A 23 2.06 -39.87 10.67
CA GLU A 23 2.88 -40.15 9.47
C GLU A 23 2.45 -41.40 8.68
N THR A 24 1.91 -42.41 9.36
CA THR A 24 1.49 -43.69 8.76
C THR A 24 -0.03 -43.86 8.82
N PRO A 25 -0.71 -44.02 7.68
CA PRO A 25 -2.17 -44.09 7.64
C PRO A 25 -2.69 -45.41 8.22
N ASN A 26 -3.62 -45.32 9.16
CA ASN A 26 -4.48 -46.42 9.60
C ASN A 26 -5.95 -46.05 9.34
N LEU A 27 -6.76 -47.10 9.13
CA LEU A 27 -8.21 -46.97 9.12
C LEU A 27 -8.72 -47.04 10.56
N VAL A 28 -9.27 -45.94 11.05
CA VAL A 28 -9.88 -45.82 12.38
C VAL A 28 -11.38 -45.62 12.21
N THR A 29 -12.19 -46.08 13.17
CA THR A 29 -13.64 -45.93 13.15
C THR A 29 -14.13 -45.18 14.37
N GLU A 30 -15.01 -44.20 14.16
CA GLU A 30 -15.68 -43.44 15.22
C GLU A 30 -17.20 -43.58 15.11
N GLU A 31 -17.90 -43.61 16.24
CA GLU A 31 -19.35 -43.87 16.30
C GLU A 31 -20.14 -42.76 17.00
N PHE A 32 -21.36 -42.53 16.54
CA PHE A 32 -22.34 -41.64 17.17
C PHE A 32 -23.73 -42.28 17.17
N LYS A 33 -24.46 -42.16 18.29
CA LYS A 33 -25.76 -42.82 18.50
C LYS A 33 -26.91 -41.82 18.46
N ILE A 34 -28.01 -42.20 17.80
CA ILE A 34 -29.21 -41.36 17.65
C ILE A 34 -30.46 -42.16 18.05
N ASN A 35 -31.34 -41.54 18.84
CA ASN A 35 -32.58 -42.18 19.30
C ASN A 35 -33.59 -42.32 18.15
N LYS A 36 -34.18 -43.51 18.04
CA LYS A 36 -35.04 -43.90 16.92
C LYS A 36 -36.46 -43.32 16.96
N HIS A 37 -37.01 -42.99 18.13
CA HIS A 37 -38.46 -42.85 18.33
C HIS A 37 -39.08 -41.71 17.49
N GLU A 38 -38.52 -40.51 17.55
CA GLU A 38 -39.06 -39.33 16.87
C GLU A 38 -38.76 -39.35 15.35
N LEU A 39 -37.68 -40.03 14.96
CA LEU A 39 -37.22 -40.13 13.57
C LEU A 39 -38.19 -40.91 12.67
N ILE A 40 -38.62 -42.09 13.11
CA ILE A 40 -39.54 -42.93 12.33
C ILE A 40 -40.87 -42.20 12.13
N GLU A 41 -41.37 -41.52 13.17
CA GLU A 41 -42.63 -40.79 13.10
C GLU A 41 -42.53 -39.64 12.09
N PHE A 42 -41.44 -38.88 12.12
CA PHE A 42 -41.18 -37.84 11.13
C PHE A 42 -41.10 -38.39 9.70
N CYS A 43 -40.33 -39.46 9.47
CA CYS A 43 -40.21 -40.09 8.16
C CYS A 43 -41.58 -40.54 7.62
N ARG A 44 -42.39 -41.18 8.47
CA ARG A 44 -43.75 -41.61 8.11
C ARG A 44 -44.66 -40.43 7.78
N LYS A 45 -44.62 -39.36 8.58
CA LYS A 45 -45.45 -38.15 8.39
C LYS A 45 -45.14 -37.47 7.06
N ASN A 46 -43.87 -37.42 6.67
CA ASN A 46 -43.39 -36.72 5.47
C ASN A 46 -43.17 -37.65 4.26
N CYS A 47 -43.60 -38.91 4.33
CA CYS A 47 -43.48 -39.90 3.24
C CYS A 47 -42.05 -40.13 2.71
N ILE A 48 -41.03 -39.99 3.57
CA ILE A 48 -39.63 -40.29 3.27
C ILE A 48 -39.14 -41.53 4.05
N THR A 49 -38.03 -42.11 3.62
CA THR A 49 -37.38 -43.21 4.34
C THR A 49 -36.29 -42.67 5.27
N GLU A 50 -35.92 -43.45 6.27
CA GLU A 50 -34.83 -43.14 7.20
C GLU A 50 -33.50 -42.99 6.45
N SER A 51 -33.23 -43.86 5.47
CA SER A 51 -32.06 -43.74 4.59
C SER A 51 -32.00 -42.39 3.86
N VAL A 52 -33.13 -41.89 3.36
CA VAL A 52 -33.22 -40.57 2.71
C VAL A 52 -32.97 -39.45 3.71
N LEU A 53 -33.52 -39.54 4.91
CA LEU A 53 -33.33 -38.52 5.94
C LEU A 53 -31.86 -38.42 6.36
N PHE A 54 -31.19 -39.56 6.56
CA PHE A 54 -29.78 -39.59 6.89
C PHE A 54 -28.89 -39.15 5.73
N LEU A 55 -29.19 -39.57 4.51
CA LEU A 55 -28.48 -39.11 3.32
C LEU A 55 -28.63 -37.60 3.13
N ALA A 56 -29.82 -37.05 3.39
CA ALA A 56 -30.09 -35.62 3.36
C ALA A 56 -29.31 -34.86 4.46
N GLY A 57 -29.26 -35.40 5.68
CA GLY A 57 -28.44 -34.85 6.76
C GLY A 57 -26.94 -34.86 6.43
N ALA A 58 -26.44 -35.98 5.90
CA ALA A 58 -25.05 -36.14 5.47
C ALA A 58 -24.68 -35.19 4.31
N CYS A 59 -25.53 -35.08 3.29
CA CYS A 59 -25.32 -34.14 2.18
C CYS A 59 -25.25 -32.68 2.65
N LEU A 60 -26.12 -32.29 3.58
CA LEU A 60 -26.13 -30.92 4.09
C LEU A 60 -24.94 -30.65 5.02
N ALA A 61 -24.53 -31.63 5.84
CA ALA A 61 -23.29 -31.54 6.61
C ALA A 61 -22.07 -31.41 5.70
N LEU A 62 -21.98 -32.22 4.64
CA LEU A 62 -20.91 -32.14 3.65
C LEU A 62 -20.88 -30.77 2.96
N ASN A 63 -22.02 -30.22 2.54
CA ASN A 63 -22.05 -28.89 1.93
C ASN A 63 -21.42 -27.82 2.84
N LYS A 64 -21.70 -27.90 4.14
CA LYS A 64 -21.19 -26.95 5.14
C LYS A 64 -19.70 -27.16 5.44
N PHE A 65 -19.24 -28.41 5.56
CA PHE A 65 -17.84 -28.76 5.83
C PHE A 65 -16.89 -28.58 4.63
N THR A 66 -17.45 -28.63 3.42
CA THR A 66 -16.67 -28.53 2.16
C THR A 66 -16.81 -27.16 1.48
N PHE A 67 -17.67 -26.28 2.02
CA PHE A 67 -18.02 -25.00 1.40
C PHE A 67 -18.46 -25.18 -0.07
N SER A 68 -19.23 -26.22 -0.37
CA SER A 68 -19.69 -26.54 -1.72
C SER A 68 -21.19 -26.82 -1.73
N ASN A 69 -21.91 -26.38 -2.76
CA ASN A 69 -23.33 -26.69 -2.94
C ASN A 69 -23.56 -28.00 -3.71
N LYS A 70 -22.47 -28.71 -4.03
CA LYS A 70 -22.46 -29.97 -4.76
C LYS A 70 -21.99 -31.11 -3.85
N ASN A 71 -22.59 -32.29 -3.96
CA ASN A 71 -22.13 -33.50 -3.30
C ASN A 71 -21.95 -34.63 -4.32
N LEU A 72 -20.86 -35.39 -4.20
CA LEU A 72 -20.52 -36.60 -4.94
C LEU A 72 -20.26 -37.72 -3.92
N ILE A 73 -21.23 -38.62 -3.75
CA ILE A 73 -21.17 -39.70 -2.74
C ILE A 73 -21.21 -41.06 -3.45
N PHE A 74 -20.32 -41.96 -3.05
CA PHE A 74 -20.28 -43.34 -3.53
C PHE A 74 -21.18 -44.21 -2.64
N HIS A 75 -22.29 -44.65 -3.20
CA HIS A 75 -23.32 -45.40 -2.48
C HIS A 75 -23.05 -46.92 -2.50
N GLU A 76 -23.60 -47.64 -1.52
CA GLU A 76 -23.41 -49.08 -1.22
C GLU A 76 -23.61 -50.12 -2.35
N ASN A 77 -24.07 -49.67 -3.51
CA ASN A 77 -24.31 -50.47 -4.71
C ASN A 77 -23.28 -50.17 -5.81
N ASN A 78 -22.15 -49.53 -5.48
CA ASN A 78 -21.21 -48.94 -6.43
C ASN A 78 -21.96 -47.99 -7.38
N LEU A 79 -22.75 -47.07 -6.84
CA LEU A 79 -23.41 -46.03 -7.63
C LEU A 79 -22.98 -44.66 -7.14
N ILE A 80 -22.97 -43.69 -8.05
CA ILE A 80 -22.66 -42.31 -7.73
C ILE A 80 -23.96 -41.56 -7.42
N PHE A 81 -24.14 -41.14 -6.17
CA PHE A 81 -25.17 -40.20 -5.78
C PHE A 81 -24.65 -38.77 -5.85
N THR A 82 -25.25 -37.94 -6.71
CA THR A 82 -24.89 -36.54 -6.85
C THR A 82 -26.05 -35.63 -6.49
N THR A 83 -25.77 -34.51 -5.84
CA THR A 83 -26.73 -33.42 -5.66
C THR A 83 -26.10 -32.07 -6.00
N ASN A 84 -26.92 -31.12 -6.46
CA ASN A 84 -26.52 -29.73 -6.67
C ASN A 84 -27.68 -28.81 -6.24
N PHE A 85 -27.48 -28.01 -5.20
CA PHE A 85 -28.48 -27.10 -4.67
C PHE A 85 -28.02 -25.64 -4.79
N GLU A 86 -28.03 -25.11 -6.02
CA GLU A 86 -27.67 -23.71 -6.28
C GLU A 86 -28.62 -22.73 -5.59
N ASN A 87 -29.93 -23.03 -5.62
CA ASN A 87 -30.91 -22.26 -4.86
C ASN A 87 -31.05 -22.80 -3.43
N ARG A 88 -30.32 -22.19 -2.50
CA ARG A 88 -30.37 -22.52 -1.06
C ARG A 88 -31.64 -22.03 -0.35
N LYS A 89 -32.49 -21.23 -1.01
CA LYS A 89 -33.80 -20.77 -0.48
C LYS A 89 -34.92 -21.80 -0.63
N ILE A 90 -34.63 -22.97 -1.19
CA ILE A 90 -35.57 -24.09 -1.26
C ILE A 90 -36.05 -24.49 0.14
N THR A 91 -37.32 -24.88 0.26
CA THR A 91 -37.86 -25.37 1.53
C THR A 91 -37.19 -26.68 1.92
N ILE A 92 -37.17 -26.99 3.21
CA ILE A 92 -36.59 -28.24 3.70
C ILE A 92 -37.41 -29.44 3.22
N GLU A 93 -38.73 -29.30 3.09
CA GLU A 93 -39.58 -30.34 2.48
C GLU A 93 -39.16 -30.64 1.04
N ASP A 94 -39.07 -29.60 0.19
CA ASP A 94 -38.69 -29.77 -1.21
C ASP A 94 -37.28 -30.37 -1.35
N TYR A 95 -36.35 -29.97 -0.47
CA TYR A 95 -35.02 -30.58 -0.38
C TYR A 95 -35.10 -32.09 -0.11
N LEU A 96 -35.86 -32.52 0.91
CA LEU A 96 -36.03 -33.93 1.25
C LEU A 96 -36.69 -34.73 0.11
N ILE A 97 -37.69 -34.15 -0.55
CA ILE A 97 -38.35 -34.75 -1.73
C ILE A 97 -37.36 -34.92 -2.88
N GLN A 98 -36.52 -33.91 -3.12
CA GLN A 98 -35.51 -33.94 -4.18
C GLN A 98 -34.44 -35.02 -3.90
N ILE A 99 -33.92 -35.11 -2.67
CA ILE A 99 -33.02 -36.21 -2.26
C ILE A 99 -33.68 -37.57 -2.49
N GLN A 100 -34.94 -37.74 -2.08
CA GLN A 100 -35.67 -38.99 -2.28
C GLN A 100 -35.81 -39.35 -3.77
N LYS A 101 -36.08 -38.36 -4.62
CA LYS A 101 -36.21 -38.54 -6.07
C LYS A 101 -34.88 -38.95 -6.70
N ASP A 102 -33.80 -38.25 -6.37
CA ASP A 102 -32.46 -38.54 -6.88
C ASP A 102 -31.95 -39.92 -6.42
N TYR A 103 -32.31 -40.30 -5.19
CA TYR A 103 -32.02 -41.61 -4.64
C TYR A 103 -32.76 -42.71 -5.40
N LYS A 104 -34.08 -42.56 -5.60
CA LYS A 104 -34.90 -43.50 -6.39
C LYS A 104 -34.43 -43.62 -7.84
N GLU A 105 -34.01 -42.52 -8.45
CA GLU A 105 -33.48 -42.53 -9.82
C GLU A 105 -32.17 -43.32 -9.89
N ASN A 106 -31.26 -43.11 -8.93
CA ASN A 106 -30.00 -43.87 -8.85
C ASN A 106 -30.22 -45.37 -8.76
N LEU A 107 -31.19 -45.82 -7.96
CA LEU A 107 -31.51 -47.25 -7.80
C LEU A 107 -31.93 -47.95 -9.12
N LYS A 108 -32.34 -47.21 -10.16
CA LYS A 108 -32.64 -47.81 -11.48
C LYS A 108 -31.39 -48.33 -12.20
N TYR A 109 -30.21 -47.92 -11.77
CA TYR A 109 -28.93 -48.17 -12.45
C TYR A 109 -27.99 -49.12 -11.69
N VAL A 110 -28.47 -49.83 -10.66
CA VAL A 110 -27.68 -50.73 -9.77
C VAL A 110 -26.85 -51.80 -10.52
N ASN A 111 -27.18 -52.11 -11.78
CA ASN A 111 -26.44 -53.08 -12.60
C ASN A 111 -25.25 -52.49 -13.38
N PHE A 112 -24.98 -51.18 -13.29
CA PHE A 112 -23.84 -50.53 -13.95
C PHE A 112 -22.61 -50.48 -13.04
N SER A 113 -21.45 -50.95 -13.50
CA SER A 113 -20.18 -50.67 -12.85
C SER A 113 -19.68 -49.26 -13.21
N ILE A 114 -19.19 -48.53 -12.21
CA ILE A 114 -18.60 -47.18 -12.33
C ILE A 114 -17.07 -47.20 -12.47
N ASP A 115 -16.44 -48.38 -12.51
CA ASP A 115 -14.98 -48.52 -12.61
C ASP A 115 -14.40 -47.81 -13.84
N ASP A 116 -15.12 -47.89 -14.97
CA ASP A 116 -14.71 -47.24 -16.22
C ASP A 116 -14.87 -45.72 -16.13
N LEU A 117 -15.91 -45.22 -15.44
CA LEU A 117 -16.14 -43.79 -15.23
C LEU A 117 -15.10 -43.18 -14.28
N ILE A 118 -14.73 -43.89 -13.22
CA ILE A 118 -13.69 -43.45 -12.28
C ILE A 118 -12.35 -43.29 -13.00
N LYS A 119 -11.98 -44.25 -13.86
CA LYS A 119 -10.73 -44.22 -14.63
C LYS A 119 -10.74 -43.18 -15.75
N GLU A 120 -11.83 -43.07 -16.49
CA GLU A 120 -11.94 -42.15 -17.64
C GLU A 120 -11.96 -40.67 -17.20
N TYR A 121 -12.57 -40.37 -16.06
CA TYR A 121 -12.75 -39.01 -15.55
C TYR A 121 -11.86 -38.65 -14.34
N ASP A 122 -10.97 -39.56 -13.93
CA ASP A 122 -10.09 -39.40 -12.76
C ASP A 122 -10.87 -38.98 -11.49
N LEU A 123 -12.05 -39.59 -11.29
CA LEU A 123 -12.88 -39.29 -10.13
C LEU A 123 -12.22 -39.84 -8.87
N LYS A 124 -11.84 -38.96 -7.95
CA LYS A 124 -11.38 -39.38 -6.62
C LYS A 124 -12.58 -39.72 -5.75
N SER A 125 -12.62 -40.96 -5.23
CA SER A 125 -13.68 -41.38 -4.31
C SER A 125 -13.47 -40.75 -2.93
N GLY A 126 -14.14 -39.63 -2.67
CA GLY A 126 -13.97 -38.86 -1.44
C GLY A 126 -14.80 -39.34 -0.25
N VAL A 127 -16.02 -39.82 -0.48
CA VAL A 127 -16.95 -40.26 0.56
C VAL A 127 -17.75 -41.47 0.10
N TYR A 128 -17.68 -42.57 0.86
CA TYR A 128 -18.56 -43.72 0.72
C TYR A 128 -19.71 -43.65 1.73
N TYR A 129 -20.89 -44.09 1.33
CA TYR A 129 -22.09 -44.10 2.18
C TYR A 129 -22.86 -45.42 2.07
N SER A 130 -23.26 -45.98 3.20
CA SER A 130 -24.18 -47.12 3.28
C SER A 130 -25.22 -46.95 4.38
N PHE A 131 -26.34 -47.67 4.23
CA PHE A 131 -27.42 -47.68 5.21
C PHE A 131 -27.93 -49.11 5.44
N ASN A 132 -27.90 -49.56 6.69
CA ASN A 132 -28.22 -50.93 7.10
C ASN A 132 -27.42 -52.02 6.36
N LYS A 133 -26.19 -51.68 5.95
CA LYS A 133 -25.29 -52.57 5.24
C LYS A 133 -23.85 -52.21 5.56
N ASP A 134 -23.06 -53.22 5.91
CA ASP A 134 -21.63 -53.08 6.08
C ASP A 134 -20.91 -53.50 4.79
N LEU A 135 -20.13 -52.58 4.21
CA LEU A 135 -19.38 -52.78 2.98
C LEU A 135 -17.95 -53.20 3.33
N ASP A 136 -17.55 -54.40 2.91
CA ASP A 136 -16.16 -54.81 2.95
C ASP A 136 -15.39 -54.18 1.77
N LEU A 137 -15.07 -52.90 1.91
CA LEU A 137 -14.41 -52.10 0.87
C LEU A 137 -13.00 -52.61 0.54
N ASP A 138 -12.32 -53.21 1.52
CA ASP A 138 -10.98 -53.80 1.34
C ASP A 138 -11.03 -55.04 0.43
N SER A 139 -12.00 -55.95 0.63
CA SER A 139 -12.17 -57.11 -0.26
C SER A 139 -12.68 -56.75 -1.65
N LEU A 140 -13.30 -55.57 -1.79
CA LEU A 140 -13.70 -54.98 -3.07
C LEU A 140 -12.56 -54.22 -3.77
N GLY A 141 -11.39 -54.07 -3.12
CA GLY A 141 -10.21 -53.42 -3.70
C GLY A 141 -10.31 -51.89 -3.81
N TYR A 142 -11.25 -51.27 -3.11
CA TYR A 142 -11.45 -49.82 -3.13
C TYR A 142 -10.62 -49.15 -2.04
N LYS A 143 -9.81 -48.16 -2.40
CA LYS A 143 -9.19 -47.25 -1.43
C LYS A 143 -10.17 -46.12 -1.13
N TYR A 144 -10.47 -45.89 0.13
CA TYR A 144 -11.37 -44.83 0.57
C TYR A 144 -10.69 -43.98 1.64
N ASP A 145 -10.89 -42.66 1.56
CA ASP A 145 -10.41 -41.72 2.58
C ASP A 145 -11.44 -41.57 3.71
N PHE A 146 -12.73 -41.79 3.41
CA PHE A 146 -13.83 -41.67 4.35
C PHE A 146 -15.03 -42.56 3.95
N TYR A 147 -15.54 -43.37 4.88
CA TYR A 147 -16.71 -44.24 4.74
C TYR A 147 -17.68 -44.02 5.90
N LEU A 148 -18.89 -43.55 5.59
CA LEU A 148 -19.98 -43.35 6.52
C LEU A 148 -20.99 -44.49 6.41
N ASN A 149 -21.11 -45.29 7.47
CA ASN A 149 -22.08 -46.37 7.60
C ASN A 149 -23.13 -46.00 8.65
N ILE A 150 -24.39 -46.32 8.38
CA ILE A 150 -25.49 -46.09 9.31
C ILE A 150 -26.20 -47.42 9.55
N MET A 151 -26.14 -47.90 10.79
CA MET A 151 -26.72 -49.19 11.20
C MET A 151 -27.85 -48.99 12.19
N GLU A 152 -28.98 -49.64 11.93
CA GLU A 152 -30.14 -49.65 12.80
C GLU A 152 -30.08 -50.82 13.78
N ASN A 153 -30.22 -50.51 15.08
CA ASN A 153 -30.45 -51.48 16.13
C ASN A 153 -31.89 -51.37 16.69
N HIS A 154 -32.21 -52.15 17.72
CA HIS A 154 -33.56 -52.19 18.30
C HIS A 154 -34.05 -50.82 18.81
N GLU A 155 -33.17 -50.01 19.41
CA GLU A 155 -33.54 -48.73 20.05
C GLU A 155 -32.87 -47.48 19.43
N GLU A 156 -31.79 -47.66 18.65
CA GLU A 156 -30.92 -46.57 18.19
C GLU A 156 -30.48 -46.77 16.73
N PHE A 157 -30.15 -45.67 16.06
CA PHE A 157 -29.28 -45.66 14.87
C PHE A 157 -27.84 -45.38 15.30
N ILE A 158 -26.88 -46.14 14.77
CA ILE A 158 -25.45 -45.97 14.97
C ILE A 158 -24.85 -45.43 13.67
N LEU A 159 -24.26 -44.24 13.72
CA LEU A 159 -23.49 -43.65 12.64
C LEU A 159 -22.03 -43.97 12.89
N SER A 160 -21.42 -44.78 12.04
CA SER A 160 -20.01 -45.16 12.12
C SER A 160 -19.26 -44.54 10.94
N ALA A 161 -18.16 -43.83 11.21
CA ALA A 161 -17.29 -43.28 10.18
C ALA A 161 -15.93 -43.97 10.23
N SER A 162 -15.56 -44.71 9.20
CA SER A 162 -14.22 -45.27 9.00
C SER A 162 -13.41 -44.34 8.11
N TYR A 163 -12.23 -43.91 8.55
CA TYR A 163 -11.47 -42.86 7.89
C TYR A 163 -9.96 -43.06 8.01
N ASN A 164 -9.22 -42.40 7.11
CA ASN A 164 -7.76 -42.35 7.14
C ASN A 164 -7.28 -41.38 8.23
N ASP A 165 -6.70 -41.90 9.30
CA ASP A 165 -6.23 -41.12 10.45
C ASP A 165 -5.05 -40.20 10.12
N GLN A 166 -4.36 -40.38 8.98
CA GLN A 166 -3.36 -39.42 8.47
C GLN A 166 -4.01 -38.11 8.02
N LEU A 167 -5.25 -38.16 7.53
CA LEU A 167 -5.96 -37.01 6.99
C LEU A 167 -6.85 -36.33 8.04
N TYR A 168 -7.49 -37.13 8.89
CA TYR A 168 -8.51 -36.63 9.81
C TYR A 168 -8.23 -36.99 11.26
N SER A 169 -8.47 -36.05 12.19
CA SER A 169 -8.48 -36.35 13.62
C SER A 169 -9.80 -37.00 14.05
N ALA A 170 -9.74 -37.79 15.13
CA ALA A 170 -10.94 -38.39 15.75
C ALA A 170 -11.95 -37.34 16.23
N GLU A 171 -11.47 -36.18 16.70
CA GLU A 171 -12.32 -35.08 17.17
C GLU A 171 -13.10 -34.46 16.01
N TYR A 172 -12.44 -34.24 14.86
CA TYR A 172 -13.06 -33.70 13.66
C TYR A 172 -14.12 -34.63 13.07
N ILE A 173 -13.85 -35.93 13.03
CA ILE A 173 -14.85 -36.91 12.55
C ILE A 173 -16.04 -37.02 13.53
N LYS A 174 -15.79 -37.01 14.84
CA LYS A 174 -16.87 -36.94 15.84
C LYS A 174 -17.72 -35.68 15.68
N LEU A 175 -17.10 -34.55 15.39
CA LEU A 175 -17.78 -33.28 15.13
C LEU A 175 -18.65 -33.36 13.87
N PHE A 176 -18.15 -33.96 12.79
CA PHE A 176 -18.94 -34.21 11.58
C PHE A 176 -20.17 -35.10 11.86
N LEU A 177 -19.99 -36.23 12.56
CA LEU A 177 -21.10 -37.12 12.94
C LEU A 177 -22.14 -36.41 13.83
N LYS A 178 -21.68 -35.63 14.81
CA LYS A 178 -22.56 -34.79 15.66
C LYS A 178 -23.32 -33.76 14.83
N SER A 179 -22.69 -33.17 13.82
CA SER A 179 -23.30 -32.18 12.93
C SER A 179 -24.44 -32.79 12.10
N ILE A 180 -24.29 -34.03 11.62
CA ILE A 180 -25.38 -34.76 10.96
C ILE A 180 -26.58 -34.90 11.89
N ASN A 181 -26.35 -35.36 13.13
CA ASN A 181 -27.42 -35.48 14.13
C ASN A 181 -28.08 -34.13 14.43
N GLN A 182 -27.30 -33.05 14.54
CA GLN A 182 -27.83 -31.71 14.79
C GLN A 182 -28.71 -31.20 13.65
N ILE A 183 -28.33 -31.44 12.40
CA ILE A 183 -29.14 -31.10 11.23
C ILE A 183 -30.46 -31.89 11.25
N ILE A 184 -30.38 -33.19 11.53
CA ILE A 184 -31.55 -34.06 11.62
C ILE A 184 -32.51 -33.57 12.72
N ASN A 185 -32.01 -33.28 13.92
CA ASN A 185 -32.85 -32.76 15.02
C ASN A 185 -33.51 -31.41 14.68
N GLN A 186 -32.86 -30.58 13.86
CA GLN A 186 -33.50 -29.37 13.34
C GLN A 186 -34.64 -29.72 12.40
N PHE A 187 -34.46 -30.65 11.45
CA PHE A 187 -35.56 -31.10 10.57
C PHE A 187 -36.77 -31.61 11.37
N LEU A 188 -36.54 -32.30 12.50
CA LEU A 188 -37.60 -32.80 13.37
C LEU A 188 -38.37 -31.70 14.11
N SER A 189 -37.73 -30.55 14.38
CA SER A 189 -38.24 -29.53 15.29
C SER A 189 -38.76 -28.26 14.61
N ILE A 190 -38.32 -27.97 13.38
CA ILE A 190 -38.72 -26.77 12.63
C ILE A 190 -39.90 -27.04 11.68
N ASP A 191 -40.53 -25.96 11.22
CA ASP A 191 -41.56 -26.03 10.19
C ASP A 191 -40.93 -26.16 8.79
N ILE A 192 -40.69 -27.41 8.36
CA ILE A 192 -40.00 -27.71 7.10
C ILE A 192 -40.68 -27.16 5.83
N LEU A 193 -41.95 -26.73 5.92
CA LEU A 193 -42.70 -26.13 4.82
C LEU A 193 -42.35 -24.65 4.62
N ASN A 194 -41.97 -23.97 5.69
CA ASN A 194 -41.70 -22.53 5.71
C ASN A 194 -40.23 -22.19 5.98
N SER A 195 -39.45 -23.16 6.47
CA SER A 195 -38.00 -23.05 6.65
C SER A 195 -37.25 -23.53 5.41
N SER A 196 -36.15 -22.86 5.12
CA SER A 196 -35.25 -23.13 4.00
C SER A 196 -33.93 -23.76 4.45
N LEU A 197 -33.10 -24.20 3.51
CA LEU A 197 -31.75 -24.70 3.83
C LEU A 197 -30.87 -23.65 4.52
N LEU A 198 -31.10 -22.36 4.24
CA LEU A 198 -30.39 -21.25 4.89
C LEU A 198 -30.67 -21.18 6.40
N ASP A 199 -31.77 -21.78 6.89
CA ASP A 199 -32.14 -21.73 8.30
C ASP A 199 -31.41 -22.78 9.16
N ILE A 200 -30.77 -23.76 8.52
CA ILE A 200 -30.06 -24.83 9.21
C ILE A 200 -28.66 -24.37 9.62
N TYR A 201 -28.37 -24.48 10.92
CA TYR A 201 -27.10 -24.07 11.51
C TYR A 201 -26.37 -25.24 12.20
N LEU A 202 -25.04 -25.16 12.26
CA LEU A 202 -24.21 -26.07 13.07
C LEU A 202 -23.83 -25.46 14.41
N VAL A 203 -23.77 -24.14 14.50
CA VAL A 203 -23.62 -23.39 15.74
C VAL A 203 -24.77 -22.41 15.82
N LYS A 204 -25.46 -22.39 16.96
CA LYS A 204 -26.53 -21.40 17.18
C LYS A 204 -25.87 -20.04 17.44
N GLU A 205 -26.24 -19.04 16.67
CA GLU A 205 -25.70 -17.68 16.85
C GLU A 205 -26.32 -17.00 18.07
N ASP A 206 -25.49 -16.29 18.85
CA ASP A 206 -25.96 -15.40 19.91
C ASP A 206 -26.41 -14.06 19.31
N GLU A 207 -27.58 -13.55 19.72
CA GLU A 207 -28.21 -12.34 19.16
C GLU A 207 -27.69 -11.02 19.78
N ASP A 208 -26.70 -11.07 20.67
CA ASP A 208 -26.43 -9.98 21.64
C ASP A 208 -25.18 -9.13 21.37
N PHE A 209 -24.63 -9.09 20.15
CA PHE A 209 -23.49 -8.20 19.88
C PHE A 209 -23.91 -6.73 19.98
N LYS A 210 -23.28 -5.99 20.90
CA LYS A 210 -23.57 -4.58 21.15
C LYS A 210 -22.38 -3.72 20.79
N PHE A 211 -22.62 -2.79 19.87
CA PHE A 211 -21.64 -1.76 19.56
C PHE A 211 -21.49 -0.79 20.74
N HIS A 212 -20.25 -0.54 21.10
CA HIS A 212 -19.88 0.48 22.06
C HIS A 212 -19.69 1.83 21.37
N GLU A 213 -20.05 2.90 22.07
CA GLU A 213 -19.98 4.26 21.54
C GLU A 213 -18.52 4.75 21.43
N ASN A 214 -18.18 5.34 20.28
CA ASN A 214 -16.91 6.02 20.07
C ASN A 214 -17.06 7.50 20.40
N LYS A 215 -16.37 7.96 21.45
CA LYS A 215 -16.51 9.31 22.02
C LYS A 215 -16.19 10.46 21.04
N THR A 216 -15.22 10.25 20.16
CA THR A 216 -14.79 11.28 19.19
C THR A 216 -14.75 10.66 17.80
N PRO A 217 -15.89 10.45 17.13
CA PRO A 217 -15.98 9.63 15.93
C PRO A 217 -15.68 10.44 14.65
N PHE A 218 -14.74 11.38 14.73
CA PHE A 218 -14.29 12.24 13.63
C PHE A 218 -12.76 12.36 13.65
N ILE A 219 -12.14 12.10 12.50
CA ILE A 219 -10.67 12.06 12.39
C ILE A 219 -10.07 13.44 12.67
N HIS A 220 -10.58 14.48 12.01
CA HIS A 220 -10.06 15.85 12.16
C HIS A 220 -10.28 16.41 13.57
N LYS A 221 -11.41 16.09 14.25
CA LYS A 221 -11.63 16.50 15.64
C LYS A 221 -10.67 15.85 16.63
N ARG A 222 -10.23 14.62 16.37
CA ARG A 222 -9.18 13.99 17.20
C ARG A 222 -7.83 14.66 17.01
N PHE A 223 -7.50 15.05 15.77
CA PHE A 223 -6.31 15.86 15.52
C PHE A 223 -6.40 17.22 16.22
N GLU A 224 -7.52 17.95 16.09
CA GLU A 224 -7.77 19.24 16.75
C GLU A 224 -7.61 19.14 18.29
N LYS A 225 -8.09 18.05 18.90
CA LYS A 225 -7.89 17.79 20.33
C LYS A 225 -6.42 17.70 20.72
N GLN A 226 -5.55 17.16 19.86
CA GLN A 226 -4.10 17.15 20.12
C GLN A 226 -3.48 18.54 19.95
N VAL A 227 -3.97 19.32 18.98
CA VAL A 227 -3.57 20.73 18.79
C VAL A 227 -3.90 21.56 20.02
N GLU A 228 -5.09 21.40 20.60
CA GLU A 228 -5.49 22.08 21.84
C GLU A 228 -4.64 21.64 23.05
N LYS A 229 -4.28 20.36 23.10
CA LYS A 229 -3.51 19.79 24.21
C LYS A 229 -2.04 20.22 24.20
N ASN A 230 -1.40 20.25 23.03
CA ASN A 230 0.02 20.54 22.91
C ASN A 230 0.38 21.14 21.53
N PRO A 231 0.04 22.42 21.28
CA PRO A 231 0.19 23.04 19.96
C PRO A 231 1.65 23.14 19.51
N ASP A 232 2.59 23.31 20.44
CA ASP A 232 4.02 23.48 20.14
C ASP A 232 4.76 22.13 19.98
N HIS A 233 4.07 21.00 20.13
CA HIS A 233 4.67 19.69 19.91
C HIS A 233 4.87 19.41 18.43
N MET A 234 5.96 18.70 18.09
CA MET A 234 6.25 18.29 16.72
C MET A 234 5.17 17.32 16.22
N SER A 235 4.52 17.66 15.11
CA SER A 235 3.51 16.81 14.46
C SER A 235 4.06 16.10 13.23
N LEU A 236 4.79 16.82 12.38
CA LEU A 236 5.22 16.33 11.08
C LEU A 236 6.67 16.73 10.78
N VAL A 237 7.45 15.77 10.30
CA VAL A 237 8.75 16.00 9.68
C VAL A 237 8.68 15.46 8.27
N SER A 238 8.85 16.31 7.25
CA SER A 238 8.73 15.92 5.86
C SER A 238 9.52 16.89 4.97
N ASP A 239 10.38 16.35 4.11
CA ASP A 239 11.12 17.13 3.08
C ASP A 239 11.82 18.39 3.61
N GLY A 240 12.52 18.25 4.75
CA GLY A 240 13.20 19.37 5.42
C GLY A 240 12.29 20.31 6.23
N GLU A 241 10.97 20.26 6.03
CA GLU A 241 10.00 20.96 6.87
C GLU A 241 9.75 20.23 8.19
N ARG A 242 9.59 21.03 9.24
CA ARG A 242 9.23 20.58 10.59
C ARG A 242 8.05 21.42 11.04
N LEU A 243 6.88 20.78 11.17
CA LEU A 243 5.65 21.45 11.57
C LEU A 243 5.19 20.94 12.93
N THR A 244 4.98 21.86 13.85
CA THR A 244 4.27 21.61 15.10
C THR A 244 2.79 21.32 14.84
N TYR A 245 2.07 20.79 15.84
CA TYR A 245 0.62 20.58 15.75
C TYR A 245 -0.12 21.88 15.42
N GLY A 246 0.27 23.00 16.04
CA GLY A 246 -0.30 24.31 15.77
C GLY A 246 -0.05 24.79 14.34
N GLU A 247 1.16 24.64 13.83
CA GLU A 247 1.53 25.05 12.47
C GLU A 247 0.83 24.20 11.40
N LEU A 248 0.82 22.87 11.56
CA LEU A 248 0.13 21.97 10.64
C LEU A 248 -1.39 22.23 10.65
N ASN A 249 -1.98 22.49 11.83
CA ASN A 249 -3.40 22.81 11.94
C ASN A 249 -3.74 24.12 11.23
N LYS A 250 -2.95 25.18 11.42
CA LYS A 250 -3.14 26.45 10.71
C LYS A 250 -3.03 26.29 9.20
N LYS A 251 -2.01 25.56 8.73
CA LYS A 251 -1.82 25.25 7.31
C LYS A 251 -3.05 24.53 6.74
N ALA A 252 -3.54 23.49 7.42
CA ALA A 252 -4.75 22.76 7.02
C ALA A 252 -6.03 23.61 7.08
N ASN A 253 -6.16 24.47 8.10
CA ASN A 253 -7.32 25.35 8.27
C ASN A 253 -7.41 26.40 7.16
N ARG A 254 -6.30 27.01 6.76
CA ARG A 254 -6.27 27.96 5.62
C ARG A 254 -6.76 27.30 4.34
N ILE A 255 -6.24 26.11 4.04
CA ILE A 255 -6.69 25.33 2.88
C ILE A 255 -8.19 25.00 3.00
N ALA A 256 -8.67 24.54 4.16
CA ALA A 256 -10.08 24.19 4.36
C ALA A 256 -11.02 25.40 4.19
N ASN A 257 -10.68 26.54 4.81
CA ASN A 257 -11.44 27.78 4.70
C ASN A 257 -11.44 28.32 3.27
N ALA A 258 -10.31 28.22 2.56
CA ALA A 258 -10.20 28.60 1.15
C ALA A 258 -11.11 27.73 0.26
N LEU A 259 -11.17 26.42 0.50
CA LEU A 259 -12.08 25.50 -0.20
C LEU A 259 -13.54 25.89 0.03
N ILE A 260 -13.94 26.10 1.29
CA ILE A 260 -15.30 26.53 1.66
C ILE A 260 -15.66 27.86 0.98
N LYS A 261 -14.74 28.82 0.97
CA LYS A 261 -14.91 30.14 0.32
C LYS A 261 -15.05 30.04 -1.20
N LYS A 262 -14.34 29.10 -1.83
CA LYS A 262 -14.49 28.76 -3.26
C LYS A 262 -15.80 28.04 -3.58
N GLY A 263 -16.59 27.68 -2.57
CA GLY A 263 -17.94 27.12 -2.73
C GLY A 263 -18.03 25.61 -2.56
N VAL A 264 -16.93 24.95 -2.20
CA VAL A 264 -16.90 23.52 -1.85
C VAL A 264 -17.93 23.26 -0.74
N LYS A 265 -18.79 22.27 -0.94
CA LYS A 265 -19.82 21.90 0.04
C LYS A 265 -19.33 20.74 0.90
N PRO A 266 -19.69 20.69 2.19
CA PRO A 266 -19.50 19.49 2.98
C PRO A 266 -20.08 18.27 2.25
N LYS A 267 -19.45 17.11 2.45
CA LYS A 267 -19.76 15.81 1.83
C LYS A 267 -19.41 15.71 0.34
N SER A 268 -18.70 16.68 -0.22
CA SER A 268 -18.15 16.58 -1.58
C SER A 268 -16.96 15.61 -1.62
N ASN A 269 -16.70 15.08 -2.80
CA ASN A 269 -15.51 14.28 -3.09
C ASN A 269 -14.40 15.19 -3.63
N ILE A 270 -13.19 15.07 -3.08
CA ILE A 270 -12.04 15.88 -3.49
C ILE A 270 -10.88 14.95 -3.80
N VAL A 271 -10.41 14.98 -5.05
CA VAL A 271 -9.19 14.27 -5.45
C VAL A 271 -7.98 15.04 -4.93
N ILE A 272 -6.99 14.31 -4.42
CA ILE A 272 -5.70 14.88 -4.01
C ILE A 272 -4.57 14.21 -4.79
N MET A 273 -3.72 15.03 -5.40
CA MET A 273 -2.58 14.62 -6.24
C MET A 273 -1.36 15.44 -5.84
N PHE A 274 -0.60 14.93 -4.88
CA PHE A 274 0.59 15.58 -4.35
C PHE A 274 1.75 14.59 -4.23
N HIS A 275 2.97 15.13 -4.33
CA HIS A 275 4.16 14.44 -3.88
C HIS A 275 4.12 14.17 -2.37
N ARG A 276 4.97 13.27 -1.89
CA ARG A 276 5.05 12.95 -0.45
C ARG A 276 5.77 14.06 0.31
N ASN A 277 5.01 15.09 0.67
CA ASN A 277 5.49 16.26 1.41
C ASN A 277 4.47 16.71 2.48
N SER A 278 4.75 17.83 3.15
CA SER A 278 3.83 18.39 4.15
C SER A 278 2.50 18.87 3.57
N ASN A 279 2.48 19.28 2.29
CA ASN A 279 1.28 19.73 1.60
C ASN A 279 0.27 18.60 1.45
N LEU A 280 0.72 17.36 1.18
CA LEU A 280 -0.16 16.19 1.13
C LEU A 280 -0.90 15.96 2.46
N ILE A 281 -0.17 15.99 3.59
CA ILE A 281 -0.78 15.79 4.93
C ILE A 281 -1.73 16.95 5.27
N ALA A 282 -1.32 18.19 5.00
CA ALA A 282 -2.15 19.36 5.22
C ALA A 282 -3.42 19.33 4.36
N ALA A 283 -3.33 18.91 3.09
CA ALA A 283 -4.47 18.78 2.18
C ALA A 283 -5.47 17.72 2.67
N ILE A 284 -5.00 16.55 3.11
CA ILE A 284 -5.88 15.51 3.69
C ILE A 284 -6.63 16.05 4.91
N LEU A 285 -5.92 16.68 5.85
CA LEU A 285 -6.54 17.30 7.01
C LEU A 285 -7.54 18.39 6.61
N ALA A 286 -7.20 19.22 5.63
CA ALA A 286 -8.05 20.30 5.14
C ALA A 286 -9.35 19.79 4.51
N VAL A 287 -9.27 18.75 3.68
CA VAL A 287 -10.45 18.10 3.06
C VAL A 287 -11.37 17.54 4.15
N LEU A 288 -10.81 16.85 5.14
CA LEU A 288 -11.59 16.32 6.27
C LEU A 288 -12.20 17.44 7.14
N LYS A 289 -11.49 18.55 7.33
CA LYS A 289 -11.97 19.74 8.06
C LYS A 289 -13.05 20.50 7.31
N ALA A 290 -13.00 20.53 5.98
CA ALA A 290 -14.07 21.03 5.13
C ALA A 290 -15.29 20.08 5.08
N GLY A 291 -15.25 18.96 5.81
CA GLY A 291 -16.32 17.97 5.88
C GLY A 291 -16.45 17.13 4.63
N CYS A 292 -15.39 17.02 3.83
CA CYS A 292 -15.36 16.34 2.54
C CYS A 292 -14.58 15.02 2.62
N ALA A 293 -14.75 14.17 1.60
CA ALA A 293 -14.00 12.92 1.46
C ALA A 293 -12.80 13.12 0.54
N TYR A 294 -11.62 12.67 0.96
CA TYR A 294 -10.43 12.73 0.12
C TYR A 294 -10.28 11.47 -0.75
N ILE A 295 -9.78 11.65 -1.96
CA ILE A 295 -9.55 10.58 -2.94
C ILE A 295 -8.09 10.69 -3.38
N PRO A 296 -7.18 9.93 -2.76
CA PRO A 296 -5.77 10.00 -3.10
C PRO A 296 -5.52 9.29 -4.42
N ILE A 297 -4.78 9.96 -5.31
CA ILE A 297 -4.28 9.37 -6.53
C ILE A 297 -2.76 9.52 -6.52
N ASP A 298 -2.05 8.38 -6.52
CA ASP A 298 -0.60 8.35 -6.66
C ASP A 298 -0.22 8.81 -8.06
N MET A 299 0.62 9.84 -8.14
CA MET A 299 1.07 10.42 -9.41
C MET A 299 1.99 9.46 -10.20
N ALA A 300 2.51 8.41 -9.56
CA ALA A 300 3.24 7.35 -10.24
C ALA A 300 2.32 6.35 -10.97
N PHE A 301 0.99 6.46 -10.85
CA PHE A 301 0.09 5.61 -11.61
C PHE A 301 0.05 5.97 -13.10
N PRO A 302 -0.21 5.00 -13.98
CA PRO A 302 -0.33 5.28 -15.42
C PRO A 302 -1.42 6.32 -15.71
N LYS A 303 -1.19 7.16 -16.71
CA LYS A 303 -2.09 8.27 -17.07
C LYS A 303 -3.54 7.82 -17.30
N GLU A 304 -3.76 6.71 -17.99
CA GLU A 304 -5.14 6.22 -18.23
C GLU A 304 -5.83 5.80 -16.93
N ARG A 305 -5.08 5.24 -15.99
CA ARG A 305 -5.60 4.87 -14.66
C ARG A 305 -5.97 6.11 -13.84
N ILE A 306 -5.12 7.14 -13.85
CA ILE A 306 -5.40 8.44 -13.22
C ILE A 306 -6.67 9.07 -13.80
N ILE A 307 -6.80 9.08 -15.13
CA ILE A 307 -7.99 9.61 -15.83
C ILE A 307 -9.24 8.84 -15.41
N TYR A 308 -9.20 7.51 -15.42
CA TYR A 308 -10.33 6.67 -15.00
C TYR A 308 -10.74 6.97 -13.55
N MET A 309 -9.78 6.97 -12.60
CA MET A 309 -10.06 7.22 -11.19
C MET A 309 -10.66 8.62 -10.98
N SER A 310 -10.13 9.62 -11.68
CA SER A 310 -10.66 10.99 -11.64
C SER A 310 -12.09 11.05 -12.17
N GLN A 311 -12.40 10.39 -13.30
CA GLN A 311 -13.75 10.35 -13.87
C GLN A 311 -14.74 9.55 -13.00
N ASN A 312 -14.33 8.37 -12.52
CA ASN A 312 -15.17 7.51 -11.69
C ASN A 312 -15.51 8.15 -10.33
N SER A 313 -14.57 8.91 -9.78
CA SER A 313 -14.73 9.57 -8.48
C SER A 313 -15.84 10.62 -8.45
N GLN A 314 -16.18 11.17 -9.63
CA GLN A 314 -17.07 12.33 -9.77
C GLN A 314 -16.69 13.48 -8.83
N ALA A 315 -15.40 13.61 -8.50
CA ALA A 315 -14.92 14.66 -7.64
C ALA A 315 -15.13 16.02 -8.30
N ASP A 316 -15.73 16.94 -7.54
CA ASP A 316 -15.99 18.30 -8.02
C ASP A 316 -14.68 19.08 -8.23
N TYR A 317 -13.65 18.74 -7.44
CA TYR A 317 -12.37 19.43 -7.40
C TYR A 317 -11.18 18.48 -7.31
N ILE A 318 -10.08 18.88 -7.92
CA ILE A 318 -8.77 18.21 -7.82
C ILE A 318 -7.81 19.17 -7.13
N LEU A 319 -7.18 18.74 -6.04
CA LEU A 319 -6.11 19.49 -5.39
C LEU A 319 -4.77 18.96 -5.88
N ALA A 320 -3.95 19.86 -6.42
CA ALA A 320 -2.63 19.55 -6.94
C ALA A 320 -1.66 20.72 -6.68
N GLU A 321 -0.37 20.50 -6.96
CA GLU A 321 0.62 21.58 -6.89
C GLU A 321 0.38 22.63 -7.97
N ASN A 322 0.09 22.19 -9.20
CA ASN A 322 -0.23 23.03 -10.34
C ASN A 322 -1.51 22.58 -11.07
N ASN A 323 -2.03 23.43 -11.97
CA ASN A 323 -3.30 23.21 -12.66
C ASN A 323 -3.15 22.54 -14.05
N GLU A 324 -2.00 21.93 -14.38
CA GLU A 324 -1.66 21.59 -15.77
C GLU A 324 -2.43 20.37 -16.32
N LEU A 325 -2.77 19.41 -15.46
CA LEU A 325 -3.36 18.14 -15.90
C LEU A 325 -4.89 18.17 -16.06
N PHE A 326 -5.59 19.06 -15.33
CA PHE A 326 -7.05 19.08 -15.27
C PHE A 326 -7.60 20.51 -15.15
N GLU A 327 -8.65 20.82 -15.92
CA GLU A 327 -9.29 22.15 -15.90
C GLU A 327 -9.93 22.50 -14.53
N ASN A 328 -10.33 21.50 -13.74
CA ASN A 328 -10.89 21.66 -12.40
C ASN A 328 -9.85 21.50 -11.27
N ALA A 329 -8.56 21.57 -11.60
CA ALA A 329 -7.50 21.59 -10.61
C ALA A 329 -7.45 22.94 -9.87
N ILE A 330 -7.26 22.86 -8.55
CA ILE A 330 -7.00 24.00 -7.67
C ILE A 330 -5.59 23.86 -7.11
N SER A 331 -4.76 24.87 -7.34
CA SER A 331 -3.41 24.92 -6.79
C SER A 331 -3.46 25.11 -5.28
N ILE A 332 -2.67 24.31 -4.56
CA ILE A 332 -2.52 24.45 -3.11
C ILE A 332 -1.90 25.79 -2.70
N GLU A 333 -1.02 26.36 -3.53
CA GLU A 333 -0.40 27.66 -3.26
C GLU A 333 -1.43 28.78 -3.25
N GLU A 334 -2.44 28.71 -4.12
CA GLU A 334 -3.57 29.63 -4.14
C GLU A 334 -4.40 29.51 -2.86
N LEU A 335 -4.66 28.27 -2.41
CA LEU A 335 -5.44 28.01 -1.20
C LEU A 335 -4.72 28.49 0.07
N LEU A 336 -3.39 28.42 0.08
CA LEU A 336 -2.56 28.88 1.21
C LEU A 336 -2.53 30.40 1.37
N GLN A 337 -3.00 31.18 0.39
CA GLN A 337 -3.15 32.64 0.50
C GLN A 337 -4.32 33.06 1.40
N GLU A 338 -5.21 32.14 1.77
CA GLU A 338 -6.27 32.45 2.74
C GLU A 338 -5.67 32.74 4.12
N GLU A 339 -6.11 33.84 4.74
CA GLU A 339 -5.58 34.29 6.03
C GLU A 339 -6.31 33.60 7.20
N ASN A 340 -7.56 33.17 7.00
CA ASN A 340 -8.35 32.51 8.03
C ASN A 340 -7.78 31.13 8.38
N ASP A 341 -7.11 31.04 9.53
CA ASP A 341 -6.49 29.84 10.07
C ASP A 341 -7.25 29.21 11.25
N GLU A 342 -8.50 29.64 11.48
CA GLU A 342 -9.40 29.05 12.47
C GLU A 342 -9.99 27.71 11.99
N ASN A 343 -10.32 26.81 12.94
CA ASN A 343 -10.95 25.54 12.61
C ASN A 343 -12.34 25.80 11.98
N PRO A 344 -12.63 25.30 10.77
CA PRO A 344 -13.95 25.45 10.18
C PRO A 344 -15.00 24.67 10.99
N ASP A 345 -16.19 25.24 11.09
CA ASP A 345 -17.35 24.61 11.70
C ASP A 345 -18.32 24.14 10.61
N VAL A 346 -18.25 22.85 10.28
CA VAL A 346 -19.06 22.21 9.24
C VAL A 346 -19.91 21.09 9.84
N GLU A 347 -21.17 21.03 9.43
CA GLU A 347 -22.09 20.02 9.91
C GLU A 347 -21.92 18.70 9.13
N ILE A 348 -21.37 17.69 9.80
CA ILE A 348 -21.24 16.32 9.28
C ILE A 348 -21.62 15.27 10.33
N SER A 349 -21.99 14.08 9.85
CA SER A 349 -22.26 12.89 10.65
C SER A 349 -21.03 11.98 10.68
N PRO A 350 -20.81 11.17 11.73
CA PRO A 350 -19.71 10.19 11.74
C PRO A 350 -19.77 9.18 10.60
N ASP A 351 -20.96 8.97 10.04
CA ASP A 351 -21.17 8.07 8.90
C ASP A 351 -20.88 8.77 7.56
N ASP A 352 -20.65 10.09 7.50
CA ASP A 352 -20.21 10.74 6.27
C ASP A 352 -18.81 10.23 5.86
N LEU A 353 -18.54 10.23 4.54
CA LEU A 353 -17.31 9.68 3.97
C LEU A 353 -16.09 10.50 4.42
N ALA A 354 -15.05 9.78 4.84
CA ALA A 354 -13.73 10.35 5.07
C ALA A 354 -12.83 10.16 3.84
N TYR A 355 -12.97 9.04 3.13
CA TYR A 355 -12.16 8.75 1.95
C TYR A 355 -12.89 7.86 0.92
N ILE A 356 -12.35 7.86 -0.30
CA ILE A 356 -12.56 6.78 -1.29
C ILE A 356 -11.20 6.27 -1.75
N LEU A 357 -10.91 4.98 -1.52
CA LEU A 357 -9.65 4.34 -1.90
C LEU A 357 -9.87 3.31 -3.00
N TYR A 358 -9.13 3.40 -4.11
CA TYR A 358 -9.30 2.49 -5.22
C TYR A 358 -8.49 1.20 -5.08
N THR A 359 -9.16 0.06 -5.26
CA THR A 359 -8.55 -1.27 -5.34
C THR A 359 -8.62 -1.84 -6.76
N SER A 360 -7.88 -2.92 -7.03
CA SER A 360 -7.98 -3.69 -8.27
C SER A 360 -9.36 -4.35 -8.41
N GLY A 361 -9.85 -4.52 -9.64
CA GLY A 361 -11.23 -4.94 -9.88
C GLY A 361 -11.39 -6.01 -10.96
N SER A 362 -12.19 -7.03 -10.65
CA SER A 362 -12.36 -8.24 -11.48
C SER A 362 -12.99 -7.99 -12.84
N THR A 363 -13.62 -6.83 -13.04
CA THR A 363 -14.22 -6.38 -14.30
C THR A 363 -13.22 -5.67 -15.22
N GLY A 364 -11.94 -5.56 -14.83
CA GLY A 364 -10.94 -4.82 -15.60
C GLY A 364 -10.80 -3.35 -15.22
N LEU A 365 -11.54 -2.89 -14.22
CA LEU A 365 -11.56 -1.49 -13.78
C LEU A 365 -11.41 -1.38 -12.25
N PRO A 366 -10.66 -0.39 -11.74
CA PRO A 366 -10.52 -0.15 -10.31
C PRO A 366 -11.86 0.11 -9.59
N LYS A 367 -11.97 -0.36 -8.34
CA LYS A 367 -13.16 -0.22 -7.48
C LYS A 367 -12.90 0.78 -6.35
N GLY A 368 -13.70 1.83 -6.24
CA GLY A 368 -13.55 2.83 -5.17
C GLY A 368 -14.21 2.38 -3.86
N VAL A 369 -13.44 1.99 -2.85
CA VAL A 369 -13.97 1.60 -1.53
C VAL A 369 -14.27 2.83 -0.68
N MET A 370 -15.51 2.94 -0.19
CA MET A 370 -16.02 4.08 0.55
C MET A 370 -15.86 3.91 2.07
N GLY A 371 -14.93 4.64 2.69
CA GLY A 371 -14.72 4.64 4.15
C GLY A 371 -15.27 5.89 4.84
N SER A 372 -15.99 5.71 5.95
CA SER A 372 -16.50 6.82 6.78
C SER A 372 -15.56 7.19 7.94
N HIS A 373 -15.80 8.35 8.55
CA HIS A 373 -15.11 8.73 9.79
C HIS A 373 -15.30 7.69 10.90
N ARG A 374 -16.50 7.15 11.07
CA ARG A 374 -16.80 6.09 12.05
C ARG A 374 -15.97 4.85 11.78
N ASN A 375 -15.84 4.43 10.52
CA ASN A 375 -15.08 3.23 10.18
C ASN A 375 -13.62 3.33 10.62
N VAL A 376 -12.96 4.44 10.28
CA VAL A 376 -11.56 4.68 10.64
C VAL A 376 -11.40 4.83 12.16
N THR A 377 -12.19 5.72 12.77
CA THR A 377 -12.05 6.03 14.19
C THR A 377 -12.37 4.85 15.11
N ASN A 378 -13.10 3.85 14.61
CA ASN A 378 -13.34 2.59 15.31
C ASN A 378 -12.06 1.76 15.52
N GLY A 379 -11.30 1.50 14.45
CA GLY A 379 -10.04 0.75 14.53
C GLY A 379 -9.01 1.44 15.43
N PHE A 380 -9.00 2.77 15.39
CA PHE A 380 -8.13 3.63 16.19
C PHE A 380 -8.84 4.22 17.41
N THR A 381 -9.76 3.50 18.07
CA THR A 381 -10.51 4.05 19.22
C THR A 381 -9.59 4.48 20.38
N GLU A 382 -10.08 5.38 21.24
CA GLU A 382 -9.42 5.80 22.50
C GLU A 382 -9.71 4.84 23.68
N ASP A 383 -10.18 3.63 23.39
CA ASP A 383 -10.52 2.61 24.39
C ASP A 383 -9.27 1.87 24.90
N GLU A 384 -9.05 1.82 26.21
CA GLU A 384 -7.87 1.20 26.82
C GLU A 384 -7.77 -0.31 26.58
N GLY A 385 -8.91 -0.98 26.34
CA GLY A 385 -8.97 -2.40 25.99
C GLY A 385 -8.60 -2.68 24.53
N ASN A 386 -8.57 -1.66 23.67
CA ASN A 386 -8.19 -1.83 22.27
C ASN A 386 -6.66 -1.95 22.12
N ILE A 387 -6.19 -3.03 21.51
CA ILE A 387 -4.76 -3.29 21.32
C ILE A 387 -4.08 -2.21 20.46
N ILE A 388 -4.77 -1.66 19.45
CA ILE A 388 -4.26 -0.55 18.63
C ILE A 388 -4.07 0.71 19.50
N TYR A 389 -4.98 1.00 20.43
CA TYR A 389 -4.81 2.12 21.35
C TYR A 389 -3.57 1.96 22.23
N GLN A 390 -3.37 0.76 22.80
CA GLN A 390 -2.21 0.46 23.65
C GLN A 390 -0.88 0.60 22.90
N ALA A 391 -0.88 0.25 21.62
CA ALA A 391 0.23 0.45 20.71
C ALA A 391 0.44 1.97 20.47
N TYR A 392 -0.57 2.66 19.95
CA TYR A 392 -0.45 4.04 19.48
C TYR A 392 -0.24 5.08 20.57
N SER A 393 -0.73 4.83 21.78
CA SER A 393 -0.52 5.71 22.93
C SER A 393 0.89 5.67 23.52
N LYS A 394 1.71 4.67 23.17
CA LYS A 394 3.09 4.52 23.66
C LYS A 394 4.15 5.00 22.67
N MET A 395 3.78 5.11 21.40
CA MET A 395 4.66 5.65 20.36
C MET A 395 4.95 7.13 20.61
N LYS A 396 6.12 7.60 20.20
CA LYS A 396 6.45 9.03 20.18
C LYS A 396 6.57 9.54 18.75
N LYS A 397 7.16 8.73 17.88
CA LYS A 397 7.54 9.09 16.52
C LYS A 397 7.49 7.87 15.61
N ASN A 398 6.61 7.89 14.62
CA ASN A 398 6.54 6.81 13.62
C ASN A 398 7.17 7.22 12.28
N ILE A 399 7.77 6.26 11.59
CA ILE A 399 8.18 6.42 10.19
C ILE A 399 7.02 6.04 9.25
N GLY A 400 6.67 6.94 8.33
CA GLY A 400 5.62 6.74 7.33
C GLY A 400 6.19 6.56 5.93
N VAL A 401 6.00 5.39 5.34
CA VAL A 401 6.57 4.99 4.02
C VAL A 401 5.54 4.37 3.08
N ILE A 402 4.28 4.27 3.50
CA ILE A 402 3.20 3.67 2.72
C ILE A 402 2.60 4.72 1.78
N THR A 403 2.33 4.35 0.53
CA THR A 403 1.65 5.25 -0.43
C THR A 403 0.24 5.59 0.07
N VAL A 404 -0.13 6.86 -0.07
CA VAL A 404 -1.43 7.42 0.33
C VAL A 404 -2.62 6.71 -0.35
N SER A 405 -2.39 6.09 -1.50
CA SER A 405 -3.42 5.36 -2.26
C SER A 405 -3.82 4.02 -1.64
N PHE A 406 -3.11 3.54 -0.60
CA PHE A 406 -3.44 2.29 0.07
C PHE A 406 -3.99 2.52 1.48
N VAL A 407 -4.93 1.65 1.89
CA VAL A 407 -5.57 1.73 3.21
C VAL A 407 -4.57 1.66 4.36
N ALA A 408 -3.43 1.02 4.16
CA ALA A 408 -2.35 0.95 5.15
C ALA A 408 -1.74 2.32 5.50
N PHE A 409 -1.83 3.33 4.62
CA PHE A 409 -1.41 4.70 4.96
C PHE A 409 -2.25 5.31 6.10
N ILE A 410 -3.47 4.83 6.32
CA ILE A 410 -4.29 5.27 7.46
C ILE A 410 -3.57 5.01 8.79
N ALA A 411 -2.79 3.92 8.89
CA ALA A 411 -1.96 3.66 10.08
C ALA A 411 -0.93 4.76 10.33
N ASP A 412 -0.22 5.19 9.29
CA ASP A 412 0.75 6.29 9.37
C ASP A 412 0.07 7.60 9.74
N PHE A 413 -1.05 7.93 9.08
CA PHE A 413 -1.78 9.18 9.27
C PHE A 413 -2.46 9.29 10.63
N MET A 414 -3.04 8.19 11.13
CA MET A 414 -3.78 8.19 12.39
C MET A 414 -2.87 8.36 13.61
N SER A 415 -1.55 8.19 13.49
CA SER A 415 -0.61 8.50 14.58
C SER A 415 -0.72 9.96 15.06
N LEU A 416 -1.04 10.88 14.15
CA LEU A 416 -1.27 12.30 14.45
C LEU A 416 -2.47 12.51 15.39
N THR A 417 -3.42 11.58 15.42
CA THR A 417 -4.58 11.67 16.32
C THR A 417 -4.26 11.26 17.76
N TYR A 418 -3.07 10.68 18.01
CA TYR A 418 -2.58 10.28 19.32
C TYR A 418 -1.57 11.26 19.92
N GLY A 419 -1.17 12.31 19.18
CA GLY A 419 -0.17 13.28 19.63
C GLY A 419 1.27 12.91 19.24
N ASN A 420 1.45 11.94 18.34
CA ASN A 420 2.76 11.45 17.90
C ASN A 420 3.34 12.34 16.79
N THR A 421 4.67 12.27 16.57
CA THR A 421 5.32 12.88 15.40
C THR A 421 5.36 11.89 14.23
N LEU A 422 4.79 12.26 13.09
CA LEU A 422 4.95 11.52 11.84
C LEU A 422 6.23 11.97 11.12
N VAL A 423 7.19 11.07 10.96
CA VAL A 423 8.32 11.25 10.03
C VAL A 423 7.89 10.72 8.68
N PHE A 424 7.51 11.62 7.79
CA PHE A 424 6.93 11.28 6.50
C PHE A 424 8.02 11.30 5.43
N ALA A 425 8.53 10.09 5.11
CA ALA A 425 9.55 9.90 4.08
C ALA A 425 9.02 10.41 2.73
N ASN A 426 9.82 11.22 2.03
CA ASN A 426 9.46 11.75 0.72
C ASN A 426 9.48 10.65 -0.36
N ASP A 427 9.20 11.00 -1.62
CA ASP A 427 9.08 10.03 -2.72
C ASP A 427 10.37 9.25 -2.99
N GLU A 428 11.54 9.88 -2.80
CA GLU A 428 12.83 9.23 -2.94
C GLU A 428 13.13 8.34 -1.73
N GLU A 429 13.05 8.91 -0.53
CA GLU A 429 13.34 8.21 0.73
C GLU A 429 12.45 6.97 0.91
N ALA A 430 11.18 7.02 0.54
CA ALA A 430 10.28 5.87 0.65
C ALA A 430 10.63 4.71 -0.32
N LYS A 431 11.40 5.00 -1.38
CA LYS A 431 11.78 4.06 -2.46
C LYS A 431 13.26 3.73 -2.47
N ASN A 432 14.10 4.41 -1.69
CA ASN A 432 15.53 4.15 -1.58
C ASN A 432 15.87 3.77 -0.13
N ILE A 433 16.35 2.54 0.07
CA ILE A 433 16.63 2.00 1.40
C ILE A 433 17.75 2.75 2.12
N GLU A 434 18.74 3.26 1.40
CA GLU A 434 19.85 4.02 1.98
C GLU A 434 19.36 5.39 2.48
N SER A 435 18.62 6.12 1.63
CA SER A 435 17.99 7.39 2.02
C SER A 435 17.01 7.20 3.18
N LEU A 436 16.23 6.13 3.18
CA LEU A 436 15.37 5.76 4.31
C LEU A 436 16.17 5.50 5.59
N THR A 437 17.29 4.77 5.48
CA THR A 437 18.16 4.47 6.63
C THR A 437 18.72 5.76 7.22
N LYS A 438 19.24 6.67 6.39
CA LYS A 438 19.73 7.98 6.83
C LYS A 438 18.65 8.79 7.53
N LEU A 439 17.42 8.76 7.01
CA LEU A 439 16.27 9.41 7.64
C LEU A 439 15.96 8.79 9.01
N MET A 440 15.96 7.47 9.12
CA MET A 440 15.75 6.75 10.39
C MET A 440 16.86 7.06 11.41
N GLU A 441 18.13 7.09 11.01
CA GLU A 441 19.25 7.46 11.89
C GLU A 441 19.17 8.90 12.39
N LYS A 442 18.78 9.82 11.50
CA LYS A 442 18.62 11.25 11.79
C LYS A 442 17.44 11.52 12.72
N GLU A 443 16.27 10.99 12.38
CA GLU A 443 15.03 11.31 13.09
C GLU A 443 14.73 10.36 14.26
N LYS A 444 15.33 9.16 14.30
CA LYS A 444 15.18 8.17 15.37
C LYS A 444 13.71 7.87 15.71
N PRO A 445 12.90 7.42 14.73
CA PRO A 445 11.54 6.94 15.00
C PRO A 445 11.61 5.75 15.96
N ASP A 446 10.64 5.63 16.88
CA ASP A 446 10.50 4.49 17.79
C ASP A 446 9.45 3.49 17.30
N ALA A 447 8.76 3.80 16.18
CA ALA A 447 7.75 2.93 15.62
C ALA A 447 7.73 2.89 14.09
N PHE A 448 7.38 1.71 13.58
CA PHE A 448 7.08 1.46 12.17
C PHE A 448 5.62 1.00 12.07
N THR A 449 4.73 1.95 11.78
CA THR A 449 3.26 1.80 11.90
C THR A 449 2.66 0.79 10.94
N PHE A 450 3.29 0.56 9.78
CA PHE A 450 2.92 -0.54 8.89
C PHE A 450 4.04 -0.87 7.89
N THR A 451 4.32 -2.16 7.67
CA THR A 451 5.08 -2.66 6.52
C THR A 451 4.58 -4.04 6.08
N THR A 452 4.93 -4.49 4.87
CA THR A 452 4.63 -5.87 4.46
C THR A 452 5.81 -6.78 4.88
N PRO A 453 5.56 -8.02 5.34
CA PRO A 453 6.61 -9.00 5.64
C PRO A 453 7.75 -9.09 4.62
N SER A 454 7.43 -9.20 3.33
CA SER A 454 8.41 -9.31 2.24
C SER A 454 9.32 -8.07 2.15
N ARG A 455 8.71 -6.87 2.25
CA ARG A 455 9.44 -5.59 2.28
C ARG A 455 10.38 -5.52 3.48
N LEU A 456 9.92 -5.90 4.67
CA LEU A 456 10.76 -5.93 5.87
C LEU A 456 11.91 -6.92 5.72
N LYS A 457 11.65 -8.13 5.22
CA LYS A 457 12.68 -9.15 5.00
C LYS A 457 13.79 -8.62 4.11
N GLN A 458 13.44 -7.98 3.00
CA GLN A 458 14.43 -7.41 2.08
C GLN A 458 15.17 -6.22 2.68
N TYR A 459 14.49 -5.40 3.48
CA TYR A 459 15.16 -4.30 4.17
C TYR A 459 16.20 -4.79 5.18
N LEU A 460 15.93 -5.91 5.85
CA LEU A 460 16.85 -6.54 6.78
C LEU A 460 18.12 -7.13 6.12
N GLU A 461 18.11 -7.34 4.81
CA GLU A 461 19.31 -7.76 4.07
C GLU A 461 20.34 -6.63 3.93
N TYR A 462 19.92 -5.37 4.11
CA TYR A 462 20.80 -4.21 4.15
C TYR A 462 21.21 -3.91 5.60
N GLU A 463 22.47 -4.21 5.93
CA GLU A 463 22.97 -4.18 7.30
C GLU A 463 22.82 -2.82 8.03
N PRO A 464 23.04 -1.66 7.37
CA PRO A 464 22.77 -0.36 7.98
C PRO A 464 21.30 -0.16 8.34
N PHE A 465 20.36 -0.61 7.51
CA PHE A 465 18.94 -0.56 7.84
C PHE A 465 18.61 -1.47 9.02
N ALA A 466 19.13 -2.70 9.04
CA ALA A 466 18.94 -3.62 10.15
C ALA A 466 19.41 -3.02 11.49
N LYS A 467 20.53 -2.28 11.47
CA LYS A 467 20.98 -1.48 12.63
C LYS A 467 20.02 -0.35 12.98
N ALA A 468 19.56 0.45 12.01
CA ALA A 468 18.60 1.52 12.26
C ALA A 468 17.29 1.00 12.86
N LEU A 469 16.84 -0.19 12.42
CA LEU A 469 15.66 -0.87 12.94
C LEU A 469 15.78 -1.22 14.44
N SER A 470 16.99 -1.37 14.99
CA SER A 470 17.18 -1.63 16.43
C SER A 470 16.65 -0.50 17.34
N SER A 471 16.44 0.70 16.79
CA SER A 471 15.81 1.83 17.51
C SER A 471 14.27 1.79 17.51
N ILE A 472 13.67 0.85 16.78
CA ILE A 472 12.22 0.65 16.70
C ILE A 472 11.78 -0.28 17.83
N ASN A 473 10.83 0.21 18.64
CA ASN A 473 10.23 -0.52 19.75
C ASN A 473 8.87 -1.12 19.35
N GLN A 474 8.30 -0.68 18.24
CA GLN A 474 7.03 -1.19 17.76
C GLN A 474 7.01 -1.30 16.24
N ILE A 475 6.63 -2.47 15.73
CA ILE A 475 6.47 -2.68 14.29
C ILE A 475 5.15 -3.40 14.04
N SER A 476 4.36 -2.91 13.08
CA SER A 476 3.16 -3.61 12.63
C SER A 476 3.34 -4.08 11.19
N MET A 477 2.88 -5.28 10.89
CA MET A 477 2.95 -5.87 9.56
C MET A 477 1.60 -6.41 9.11
N GLY A 478 1.36 -6.43 7.81
CA GLY A 478 0.15 -7.01 7.26
C GLY A 478 0.17 -7.12 5.75
N GLY A 479 -0.97 -7.52 5.18
CA GLY A 479 -1.16 -7.68 3.73
C GLY A 479 -0.83 -9.08 3.21
N GLU A 480 0.11 -9.81 3.83
CA GLU A 480 0.51 -11.17 3.45
C GLU A 480 0.87 -12.03 4.68
N LYS A 481 1.06 -13.33 4.48
CA LYS A 481 1.45 -14.24 5.56
C LYS A 481 2.86 -13.88 6.02
N VAL A 482 3.06 -13.72 7.33
CA VAL A 482 4.39 -13.53 7.91
C VAL A 482 5.20 -14.82 7.73
N SER A 483 6.41 -14.72 7.20
CA SER A 483 7.31 -15.87 7.07
C SER A 483 7.93 -16.20 8.43
N GLU A 484 8.02 -17.49 8.76
CA GLU A 484 8.69 -17.98 9.99
C GLU A 484 10.13 -17.44 10.11
N GLU A 485 10.82 -17.22 8.99
CA GLU A 485 12.18 -16.66 8.93
C GLU A 485 12.31 -15.23 9.49
N LEU A 486 11.21 -14.45 9.54
CA LEU A 486 11.23 -13.09 10.10
C LEU A 486 11.13 -13.10 11.63
N MET A 487 10.55 -14.16 12.20
CA MET A 487 10.21 -14.23 13.62
C MET A 487 11.45 -14.11 14.54
N PRO A 488 12.59 -14.79 14.26
CA PRO A 488 13.80 -14.63 15.07
C PRO A 488 14.32 -13.20 15.07
N VAL A 489 14.25 -12.50 13.93
CA VAL A 489 14.71 -11.11 13.85
C VAL A 489 13.78 -10.20 14.64
N LEU A 490 12.47 -10.38 14.48
CA LEU A 490 11.45 -9.59 15.15
C LEU A 490 11.47 -9.75 16.68
N LEU A 491 11.87 -10.92 17.16
CA LEU A 491 11.92 -11.24 18.58
C LEU A 491 13.34 -11.22 19.15
N SER A 492 14.34 -10.83 18.34
CA SER A 492 15.73 -10.69 18.81
C SER A 492 15.95 -9.46 19.70
N ASN A 493 15.07 -8.46 19.60
CA ASN A 493 15.06 -7.27 20.44
C ASN A 493 13.92 -7.39 21.46
N ASP A 494 14.25 -7.62 22.73
CA ASP A 494 13.27 -7.77 23.82
C ASP A 494 12.39 -6.52 24.02
N GLU A 495 12.82 -5.35 23.55
CA GLU A 495 12.03 -4.11 23.61
C GLU A 495 11.08 -3.94 22.42
N MET A 496 11.28 -4.68 21.33
CA MET A 496 10.45 -4.58 20.13
C MET A 496 9.16 -5.39 20.27
N VAL A 497 8.04 -4.77 19.95
CA VAL A 497 6.72 -5.39 19.95
C VAL A 497 6.20 -5.53 18.50
N PRO A 498 6.21 -6.75 17.93
CA PRO A 498 5.66 -6.99 16.61
C PRO A 498 4.15 -7.21 16.66
N TYR A 499 3.43 -6.58 15.74
CA TYR A 499 2.00 -6.80 15.52
C TYR A 499 1.75 -7.34 14.11
N VAL A 500 0.83 -8.29 13.98
CA VAL A 500 0.32 -8.78 12.69
C VAL A 500 -1.10 -8.33 12.51
N ILE A 501 -1.40 -7.69 11.39
CA ILE A 501 -2.72 -7.19 11.04
C ILE A 501 -3.23 -7.99 9.84
N TYR A 502 -4.40 -8.58 10.00
CA TYR A 502 -5.17 -9.15 8.91
C TYR A 502 -6.36 -8.24 8.58
N GLY A 503 -6.53 -7.98 7.30
CA GLY A 503 -7.59 -7.11 6.81
C GLY A 503 -7.41 -6.76 5.34
N CYS A 504 -8.36 -5.99 4.83
CA CYS A 504 -8.41 -5.49 3.47
C CYS A 504 -9.03 -4.08 3.46
N THR A 505 -9.05 -3.44 2.29
CA THR A 505 -9.55 -2.07 2.16
C THR A 505 -11.02 -1.96 2.60
N GLU A 506 -11.84 -2.96 2.28
CA GLU A 506 -13.28 -3.03 2.59
C GLU A 506 -13.58 -3.12 4.10
N VAL A 507 -12.60 -3.50 4.91
CA VAL A 507 -12.70 -3.54 6.38
C VAL A 507 -11.86 -2.44 7.05
N THR A 508 -11.51 -1.39 6.30
CA THR A 508 -10.70 -0.26 6.79
C THR A 508 -9.30 -0.69 7.26
N GLY A 509 -8.75 -1.74 6.63
CA GLY A 509 -7.40 -2.24 6.84
C GLY A 509 -7.22 -3.16 8.05
N ILE A 510 -8.04 -3.03 9.11
CA ILE A 510 -7.87 -3.78 10.37
C ILE A 510 -9.11 -4.64 10.63
N GLY A 511 -9.06 -5.91 10.23
CA GLY A 511 -10.08 -6.91 10.54
C GLY A 511 -9.77 -7.66 11.85
N THR A 512 -8.55 -8.14 11.98
CA THR A 512 -8.01 -8.77 13.20
C THR A 512 -6.57 -8.36 13.42
N ILE A 513 -6.10 -8.46 14.65
CA ILE A 513 -4.74 -8.09 15.03
C ILE A 513 -4.19 -9.01 16.11
N GLU A 514 -2.94 -9.40 15.95
CA GLU A 514 -2.18 -10.20 16.90
C GLU A 514 -0.93 -9.47 17.37
N LYS A 515 -0.62 -9.56 18.66
CA LYS A 515 0.71 -9.25 19.17
C LYS A 515 1.52 -10.55 19.15
N ILE A 516 2.65 -10.55 18.45
CA ILE A 516 3.56 -11.69 18.45
C ILE A 516 4.29 -11.75 19.79
N THR A 517 4.23 -12.89 20.47
CA THR A 517 4.91 -13.11 21.77
C THR A 517 5.97 -14.21 21.74
N ASP A 518 5.90 -15.15 20.81
CA ASP A 518 6.83 -16.27 20.69
C ASP A 518 6.87 -16.83 19.25
N ILE A 519 7.80 -17.76 19.00
CA ILE A 519 8.07 -18.40 17.69
C ILE A 519 7.43 -19.79 17.60
N ASP A 520 7.10 -20.40 18.74
CA ASP A 520 6.75 -21.82 18.83
C ASP A 520 5.27 -22.10 18.53
N ASN A 521 4.42 -21.07 18.52
CA ASN A 521 2.99 -21.20 18.26
C ASN A 521 2.63 -21.09 16.77
N GLU A 522 1.55 -21.75 16.36
CA GLU A 522 0.99 -21.61 15.00
C GLU A 522 0.60 -20.15 14.75
N LEU A 523 1.13 -19.55 13.68
CA LEU A 523 0.81 -18.16 13.32
C LEU A 523 -0.69 -18.01 13.04
N THR A 524 -1.37 -17.21 13.87
CA THR A 524 -2.78 -16.89 13.73
C THR A 524 -2.96 -15.56 12.97
N ILE A 525 -4.21 -15.15 12.74
CA ILE A 525 -4.51 -13.80 12.25
C ILE A 525 -4.93 -12.85 13.39
N GLY A 526 -4.86 -13.32 14.64
CA GLY A 526 -5.19 -12.56 15.84
C GLY A 526 -6.67 -12.44 16.14
N ASP A 527 -6.97 -11.55 17.07
CA ASP A 527 -8.32 -11.32 17.59
C ASP A 527 -8.98 -10.11 16.91
N ALA A 528 -10.31 -10.09 16.90
CA ALA A 528 -11.07 -8.94 16.43
C ALA A 528 -10.87 -7.74 17.38
N PRO A 529 -10.54 -6.54 16.86
CA PRO A 529 -10.40 -5.35 17.69
C PRO A 529 -11.77 -4.79 18.12
N TYR A 530 -11.75 -3.61 18.74
CA TYR A 530 -12.94 -2.93 19.26
C TYR A 530 -14.10 -2.85 18.26
N ASN A 531 -15.31 -3.24 18.65
CA ASN A 531 -16.54 -3.26 17.81
C ASN A 531 -16.40 -4.02 16.47
N VAL A 532 -15.46 -4.97 16.39
CA VAL A 532 -15.30 -5.85 15.24
C VAL A 532 -15.64 -7.27 15.66
N VAL A 533 -16.20 -8.02 14.72
CA VAL A 533 -16.51 -9.44 14.86
C VAL A 533 -15.79 -10.16 13.72
N ALA A 534 -15.05 -11.22 14.03
CA ALA A 534 -14.42 -12.09 13.04
C ALA A 534 -14.93 -13.51 13.25
N GLN A 535 -15.48 -14.12 12.19
CA GLN A 535 -16.17 -15.41 12.27
C GLN A 535 -15.87 -16.27 11.04
N ILE A 536 -15.77 -17.59 11.25
CA ILE A 536 -15.75 -18.56 10.16
C ILE A 536 -17.19 -18.97 9.84
N ARG A 537 -17.61 -18.79 8.58
CA ARG A 537 -18.97 -19.07 8.14
C ARG A 537 -19.00 -20.06 6.97
N ASP A 538 -20.08 -20.84 6.91
CA ASP A 538 -20.32 -21.81 5.85
C ASP A 538 -20.86 -21.15 4.56
N ILE A 539 -21.15 -21.98 3.55
CA ILE A 539 -21.68 -21.55 2.25
C ILE A 539 -23.05 -20.85 2.36
N ASP A 540 -23.81 -21.08 3.44
CA ASP A 540 -25.10 -20.46 3.71
C ASP A 540 -24.97 -19.18 4.58
N GLY A 541 -23.74 -18.81 4.93
CA GLY A 541 -23.45 -17.67 5.79
C GLY A 541 -23.76 -17.94 7.26
N ARG A 542 -23.80 -19.20 7.73
CA ARG A 542 -23.97 -19.55 9.16
C ARG A 542 -22.63 -19.82 9.83
N ILE A 543 -22.53 -19.55 11.13
CA ILE A 543 -21.30 -19.81 11.91
C ILE A 543 -20.98 -21.31 11.89
N LEU A 544 -19.70 -21.61 11.65
CA LEU A 544 -19.15 -22.96 11.70
C LEU A 544 -18.57 -23.30 13.08
N PRO A 545 -18.59 -24.57 13.49
CA PRO A 545 -17.91 -25.00 14.70
C PRO A 545 -16.38 -24.88 14.56
N GLN A 546 -15.71 -24.76 15.69
CA GLN A 546 -14.25 -24.81 15.81
C GLN A 546 -13.66 -26.02 15.06
N GLY A 547 -12.55 -25.81 14.35
CA GLY A 547 -11.88 -26.82 13.52
C GLY A 547 -12.48 -27.03 12.12
N VAL A 548 -13.66 -26.47 11.80
CA VAL A 548 -14.25 -26.58 10.45
C VAL A 548 -13.83 -25.40 9.58
N MET A 549 -13.26 -25.69 8.42
CA MET A 549 -12.87 -24.65 7.47
C MET A 549 -14.09 -24.05 6.77
N GLY A 550 -14.11 -22.73 6.64
CA GLY A 550 -15.11 -21.97 5.90
C GLY A 550 -14.55 -20.63 5.41
N GLU A 551 -15.43 -19.70 5.05
CA GLU A 551 -15.03 -18.36 4.65
C GLU A 551 -14.92 -17.44 5.88
N ILE A 552 -13.87 -16.61 5.94
CA ILE A 552 -13.69 -15.60 6.99
C ILE A 552 -14.63 -14.43 6.71
N TYR A 553 -15.49 -14.10 7.66
CA TYR A 553 -16.36 -12.92 7.63
C TYR A 553 -15.87 -11.95 8.69
N ILE A 554 -15.67 -10.70 8.29
CA ILE A 554 -15.36 -9.60 9.21
C ILE A 554 -16.59 -8.72 9.28
N GLY A 555 -17.04 -8.38 10.48
CA GLY A 555 -18.22 -7.56 10.71
C GLY A 555 -17.99 -6.46 11.73
N GLY A 556 -18.93 -5.51 11.79
CA GLY A 556 -18.97 -4.46 12.77
C GLY A 556 -18.60 -3.06 12.24
N CYS A 557 -18.16 -2.18 13.13
CA CYS A 557 -18.01 -0.75 12.79
C CYS A 557 -16.88 -0.46 11.79
N GLY A 558 -15.95 -1.39 11.57
CA GLY A 558 -14.86 -1.24 10.60
C GLY A 558 -15.27 -1.48 9.14
N ILE A 559 -16.50 -1.96 8.88
CA ILE A 559 -16.96 -2.32 7.53
C ILE A 559 -17.27 -1.06 6.72
N SER A 560 -16.60 -0.92 5.57
CA SER A 560 -16.80 0.17 4.62
C SER A 560 -18.23 0.17 4.08
N LYS A 561 -18.67 1.30 3.52
CA LYS A 561 -20.03 1.47 3.02
C LYS A 561 -20.34 0.69 1.74
N GLY A 562 -19.30 0.22 1.04
CA GLY A 562 -19.43 -0.45 -0.25
C GLY A 562 -18.45 0.11 -1.28
N TYR A 563 -18.70 -0.22 -2.54
CA TYR A 563 -17.98 0.27 -3.70
C TYR A 563 -18.73 1.44 -4.36
N TYR A 564 -18.04 2.56 -4.56
CA TYR A 564 -18.57 3.77 -5.18
C TYR A 564 -19.04 3.47 -6.61
N ASN A 565 -20.28 3.85 -6.94
CA ASN A 565 -20.92 3.61 -8.24
C ASN A 565 -20.97 2.12 -8.67
N MET A 566 -20.99 1.18 -7.72
CA MET A 566 -20.99 -0.28 -7.97
C MET A 566 -21.89 -1.02 -6.96
N ASP A 567 -23.19 -0.71 -6.97
CA ASP A 567 -24.17 -1.25 -6.00
C ASP A 567 -24.34 -2.78 -6.12
N ASP A 568 -24.36 -3.31 -7.35
CA ASP A 568 -24.53 -4.74 -7.61
C ASP A 568 -23.33 -5.56 -7.09
N GLU A 569 -22.11 -5.05 -7.24
CA GLU A 569 -20.91 -5.62 -6.63
C GLU A 569 -20.92 -5.48 -5.11
N SER A 570 -21.39 -4.34 -4.59
CA SER A 570 -21.46 -4.08 -3.15
C SER A 570 -22.37 -5.09 -2.46
N GLN A 571 -23.57 -5.34 -3.01
CA GLN A 571 -24.54 -6.27 -2.41
C GLN A 571 -24.06 -7.74 -2.40
N LYS A 572 -23.06 -8.10 -3.21
CA LYS A 572 -22.50 -9.46 -3.23
C LYS A 572 -21.55 -9.72 -2.06
N SER A 573 -20.86 -8.69 -1.57
CA SER A 573 -19.80 -8.84 -0.56
C SER A 573 -20.10 -8.13 0.76
N PHE A 574 -20.87 -7.03 0.73
CA PHE A 574 -21.30 -6.29 1.90
C PHE A 574 -22.72 -6.69 2.26
N ILE A 575 -22.87 -7.41 3.36
CA ILE A 575 -24.15 -7.97 3.82
C ILE A 575 -24.44 -7.51 5.23
N THR A 576 -25.66 -7.73 5.70
CA THR A 576 -26.03 -7.48 7.10
C THR A 576 -26.62 -8.75 7.69
N ILE A 577 -26.07 -9.19 8.82
CA ILE A 577 -26.54 -10.35 9.58
C ILE A 577 -26.81 -9.87 11.01
N ASN A 578 -28.03 -10.10 11.53
CA ASN A 578 -28.42 -9.69 12.89
C ASN A 578 -28.12 -8.21 13.21
N ASN A 579 -28.38 -7.30 12.25
CA ASN A 579 -28.07 -5.86 12.34
C ASN A 579 -26.58 -5.50 12.44
N ILE A 580 -25.68 -6.45 12.19
CA ILE A 580 -24.24 -6.23 12.10
C ILE A 580 -23.87 -6.21 10.61
N PRO A 581 -23.23 -5.14 10.10
CA PRO A 581 -22.67 -5.15 8.76
C PRO A 581 -21.49 -6.12 8.72
N PHE A 582 -21.43 -6.97 7.69
CA PHE A 582 -20.36 -7.92 7.44
C PHE A 582 -19.81 -7.74 6.02
N TYR A 583 -18.51 -8.00 5.88
CA TYR A 583 -17.82 -8.16 4.61
C TYR A 583 -17.37 -9.60 4.44
N LYS A 584 -17.75 -10.18 3.30
CA LYS A 584 -17.30 -11.49 2.82
C LYS A 584 -15.88 -11.36 2.27
N THR A 585 -14.90 -11.89 3.00
CA THR A 585 -13.49 -11.63 2.65
C THR A 585 -13.03 -12.37 1.40
N GLY A 586 -13.65 -13.50 1.05
CA GLY A 586 -13.15 -14.45 0.04
C GLY A 586 -11.88 -15.21 0.47
N ASP A 587 -11.50 -15.14 1.75
CA ASP A 587 -10.41 -15.92 2.33
C ASP A 587 -10.98 -17.14 3.07
N PHE A 588 -10.44 -18.33 2.81
CA PHE A 588 -10.70 -19.51 3.64
C PHE A 588 -10.01 -19.36 5.00
N GLY A 589 -10.68 -19.79 6.06
CA GLY A 589 -10.12 -19.84 7.40
C GLY A 589 -10.72 -20.93 8.26
N VAL A 590 -10.05 -21.19 9.38
CA VAL A 590 -10.47 -22.16 10.40
C VAL A 590 -10.13 -21.59 11.78
N GLU A 591 -10.92 -21.96 12.77
CA GLU A 591 -10.64 -21.66 14.17
C GLU A 591 -9.91 -22.86 14.82
N ASN A 592 -8.74 -22.65 15.40
CA ASN A 592 -7.98 -23.70 16.08
C ASN A 592 -8.59 -24.03 17.45
N SER A 593 -8.03 -25.03 18.16
CA SER A 593 -8.49 -25.50 19.49
C SER A 593 -8.49 -24.44 20.61
N GLU A 594 -7.80 -23.31 20.42
CA GLU A 594 -7.76 -22.18 21.37
C GLU A 594 -8.76 -21.07 21.04
N GLY A 595 -9.51 -21.22 19.95
CA GLY A 595 -10.46 -20.21 19.49
C GLY A 595 -9.82 -19.13 18.61
N LYS A 596 -8.58 -19.35 18.14
CA LYS A 596 -7.85 -18.40 17.29
C LYS A 596 -8.07 -18.70 15.82
N LEU A 597 -8.17 -17.64 15.02
CA LEU A 597 -8.44 -17.73 13.60
C LEU A 597 -7.13 -17.96 12.82
N ILE A 598 -7.18 -18.85 11.83
CA ILE A 598 -6.07 -19.13 10.93
C ILE A 598 -6.56 -18.97 9.50
N SER A 599 -5.87 -18.15 8.71
CA SER A 599 -6.11 -18.01 7.27
C SER A 599 -5.50 -19.18 6.51
N LYS A 600 -6.30 -19.86 5.68
CA LYS A 600 -5.90 -20.99 4.83
C LYS A 600 -5.78 -20.65 3.34
N GLY A 601 -5.98 -19.40 2.95
CA GLY A 601 -5.74 -18.89 1.59
C GLY A 601 -6.97 -18.32 0.91
N ARG A 602 -6.91 -18.08 -0.41
CA ARG A 602 -8.02 -17.51 -1.19
C ARG A 602 -8.97 -18.58 -1.71
N MET A 603 -10.24 -18.21 -1.80
CA MET A 603 -11.28 -19.00 -2.47
C MET A 603 -11.33 -18.72 -3.97
N ASP A 604 -11.01 -17.49 -4.37
CA ASP A 604 -11.06 -17.02 -5.75
C ASP A 604 -9.67 -17.01 -6.40
N ASN A 605 -9.60 -16.48 -7.63
CA ASN A 605 -8.36 -16.36 -8.40
C ASN A 605 -7.53 -15.13 -7.99
N GLN A 606 -7.89 -14.37 -6.95
CA GLN A 606 -7.02 -13.31 -6.48
C GLN A 606 -5.76 -13.91 -5.89
N ILE A 607 -4.64 -13.23 -6.11
CA ILE A 607 -3.34 -13.65 -5.59
C ILE A 607 -2.78 -12.54 -4.71
N LYS A 608 -1.97 -12.95 -3.73
CA LYS A 608 -1.07 -12.04 -3.03
C LYS A 608 0.31 -12.22 -3.63
N LEU A 609 0.80 -11.19 -4.31
CA LEU A 609 2.14 -11.18 -4.91
C LEU A 609 2.89 -9.97 -4.38
N ARG A 610 4.01 -10.21 -3.67
CA ARG A 610 4.90 -9.16 -3.14
C ARG A 610 4.15 -8.14 -2.27
N GLY A 611 3.34 -8.62 -1.32
CA GLY A 611 2.54 -7.78 -0.42
C GLY A 611 1.31 -7.10 -1.04
N LEU A 612 1.04 -7.30 -2.34
CA LEU A 612 -0.07 -6.67 -3.06
C LEU A 612 -1.16 -7.68 -3.39
N ARG A 613 -2.42 -7.31 -3.12
CA ARG A 613 -3.60 -8.08 -3.57
C ARG A 613 -3.88 -7.74 -5.03
N ILE A 614 -3.67 -8.72 -5.90
CA ILE A 614 -3.82 -8.57 -7.35
C ILE A 614 -5.00 -9.40 -7.81
N GLU A 615 -5.88 -8.75 -8.57
CA GLU A 615 -7.00 -9.38 -9.24
C GLU A 615 -6.57 -9.85 -10.63
N ILE A 616 -6.45 -11.16 -10.81
CA ILE A 616 -6.04 -11.77 -12.09
C ILE A 616 -7.00 -11.38 -13.22
N GLY A 617 -8.30 -11.29 -12.93
CA GLY A 617 -9.31 -10.90 -13.91
C GLY A 617 -9.07 -9.50 -14.49
N GLU A 618 -8.49 -8.55 -13.73
CA GLU A 618 -8.17 -7.21 -14.24
C GLU A 618 -7.11 -7.28 -15.35
N ILE A 619 -6.11 -8.14 -15.16
CA ILE A 619 -5.00 -8.34 -16.09
C ILE A 619 -5.50 -9.05 -17.34
N GLU A 620 -6.23 -10.15 -17.18
CA GLU A 620 -6.83 -10.92 -18.28
C GLU A 620 -7.78 -10.06 -19.13
N ALA A 621 -8.63 -9.24 -18.49
CA ALA A 621 -9.53 -8.34 -19.20
C ALA A 621 -8.77 -7.29 -20.02
N ASN A 622 -7.67 -6.74 -19.50
CA ASN A 622 -6.86 -5.78 -20.24
C ASN A 622 -6.07 -6.44 -21.38
N ILE A 623 -5.51 -7.64 -21.18
CA ILE A 623 -4.86 -8.42 -22.27
C ILE A 623 -5.87 -8.69 -23.39
N THR A 624 -7.08 -9.13 -23.05
CA THR A 624 -8.12 -9.47 -24.05
C THR A 624 -8.56 -8.27 -24.89
N LYS A 625 -8.42 -7.04 -24.39
CA LYS A 625 -8.73 -5.81 -25.13
C LYS A 625 -7.65 -5.46 -26.19
N PHE A 626 -6.46 -6.06 -26.12
CA PHE A 626 -5.42 -5.85 -27.12
C PHE A 626 -5.84 -6.49 -28.47
N PRO A 627 -5.56 -5.83 -29.62
CA PRO A 627 -5.97 -6.35 -30.93
C PRO A 627 -5.56 -7.80 -31.17
N ASN A 628 -6.45 -8.56 -31.84
CA ASN A 628 -6.25 -9.93 -32.30
C ASN A 628 -6.10 -11.02 -31.22
N ILE A 629 -6.10 -10.67 -29.93
CA ILE A 629 -6.19 -11.64 -28.83
C ILE A 629 -7.60 -12.23 -28.73
N LYS A 630 -7.70 -13.55 -28.58
CA LYS A 630 -8.96 -14.31 -28.51
C LYS A 630 -9.29 -14.80 -27.12
N GLN A 631 -8.29 -15.36 -26.44
CA GLN A 631 -8.42 -15.91 -25.09
C GLN A 631 -7.13 -15.65 -24.32
N THR A 632 -7.23 -15.52 -23.00
CA THR A 632 -6.08 -15.37 -22.11
C THR A 632 -6.28 -16.13 -20.81
N ALA A 633 -5.18 -16.49 -20.16
CA ALA A 633 -5.10 -16.99 -18.81
C ALA A 633 -3.83 -16.45 -18.16
N VAL A 634 -3.93 -15.92 -16.95
CA VAL A 634 -2.79 -15.41 -16.19
C VAL A 634 -2.62 -16.25 -14.93
N VAL A 635 -1.39 -16.66 -14.64
CA VAL A 635 -1.06 -17.49 -13.47
C VAL A 635 0.27 -17.08 -12.86
N VAL A 636 0.44 -17.31 -11.57
CA VAL A 636 1.76 -17.23 -10.92
C VAL A 636 2.49 -18.55 -11.10
N LYS A 637 3.74 -18.49 -11.54
CA LYS A 637 4.65 -19.64 -11.63
C LYS A 637 5.99 -19.28 -11.02
N LYS A 638 6.60 -20.22 -10.30
CA LYS A 638 8.00 -20.09 -9.90
C LYS A 638 8.93 -20.39 -11.07
N ILE A 639 9.85 -19.47 -11.35
CA ILE A 639 10.95 -19.62 -12.30
C ILE A 639 12.20 -19.13 -11.57
N ASN A 640 13.27 -19.93 -11.53
CA ASN A 640 14.51 -19.59 -10.84
C ASN A 640 14.29 -19.10 -9.39
N ASN A 641 13.44 -19.83 -8.64
CA ASN A 641 13.01 -19.52 -7.27
C ASN A 641 12.19 -18.23 -7.07
N ASN A 642 11.95 -17.45 -8.11
CA ASN A 642 11.16 -16.23 -8.07
C ASN A 642 9.73 -16.47 -8.55
N ASP A 643 8.76 -15.76 -7.97
CA ASP A 643 7.38 -15.77 -8.44
C ASP A 643 7.24 -14.82 -9.65
N HIS A 644 6.83 -15.38 -10.78
CA HIS A 644 6.55 -14.66 -12.02
C HIS A 644 5.06 -14.68 -12.34
N LEU A 645 4.56 -13.54 -12.80
CA LEU A 645 3.22 -13.42 -13.36
C LEU A 645 3.31 -13.77 -14.86
N CYS A 646 2.71 -14.90 -15.24
CA CYS A 646 2.80 -15.46 -16.58
C CYS A 646 1.46 -15.32 -17.30
N ALA A 647 1.45 -14.62 -18.44
CA ALA A 647 0.31 -14.48 -19.32
C ALA A 647 0.38 -15.47 -20.48
N TYR A 648 -0.61 -16.35 -20.55
CA TYR A 648 -0.83 -17.24 -21.68
C TYR A 648 -1.98 -16.67 -22.51
N PHE A 649 -1.85 -16.63 -23.82
CA PHE A 649 -2.91 -16.13 -24.68
C PHE A 649 -2.92 -16.82 -26.05
N THR A 650 -4.06 -16.74 -26.72
CA THR A 650 -4.24 -17.18 -28.10
C THR A 650 -4.58 -15.97 -28.95
N ALA A 651 -4.10 -15.92 -30.18
CA ALA A 651 -4.35 -14.82 -31.09
C ALA A 651 -4.62 -15.31 -32.52
N GLY A 652 -5.17 -14.44 -33.36
CA GLY A 652 -5.37 -14.73 -34.79
C GLY A 652 -4.07 -14.73 -35.60
N GLU A 653 -3.05 -14.07 -35.09
CA GLU A 653 -1.73 -13.88 -35.68
C GLU A 653 -0.68 -13.80 -34.58
N GLU A 654 0.60 -13.76 -34.95
CA GLU A 654 1.70 -13.55 -34.01
C GLU A 654 1.62 -12.14 -33.40
N ILE A 655 1.61 -12.07 -32.08
CA ILE A 655 1.54 -10.80 -31.34
C ILE A 655 2.94 -10.33 -30.99
N ASP A 656 3.21 -9.05 -31.26
CA ASP A 656 4.38 -8.38 -30.71
C ASP A 656 4.21 -8.23 -29.19
N VAL A 657 4.93 -9.06 -28.44
CA VAL A 657 4.94 -9.07 -26.98
C VAL A 657 5.41 -7.73 -26.41
N LYS A 658 6.35 -7.03 -27.07
CA LYS A 658 6.82 -5.71 -26.60
C LYS A 658 5.69 -4.68 -26.70
N ALA A 659 4.93 -4.70 -27.79
CA ALA A 659 3.76 -3.84 -27.97
C ALA A 659 2.63 -4.16 -26.95
N LEU A 660 2.35 -5.44 -26.71
CA LEU A 660 1.36 -5.86 -25.70
C LEU A 660 1.77 -5.41 -24.30
N LYS A 661 3.03 -5.61 -23.92
CA LYS A 661 3.56 -5.18 -22.62
C LYS A 661 3.44 -3.67 -22.43
N LYS A 662 3.82 -2.87 -23.43
CA LYS A 662 3.67 -1.42 -23.42
C LYS A 662 2.20 -1.00 -23.25
N TYR A 663 1.30 -1.63 -23.99
CA TYR A 663 -0.14 -1.39 -23.87
C TYR A 663 -0.66 -1.67 -22.44
N LEU A 664 -0.15 -2.70 -21.77
CA LEU A 664 -0.52 -3.01 -20.39
C LEU A 664 0.07 -1.99 -19.40
N GLN A 665 1.32 -1.56 -19.58
CA GLN A 665 1.99 -0.55 -18.74
C GLN A 665 1.25 0.80 -18.72
N GLU A 666 0.54 1.14 -19.79
CA GLU A 666 -0.28 2.37 -19.87
C GLU A 666 -1.56 2.31 -19.03
N ARG A 667 -1.99 1.11 -18.60
CA ARG A 667 -3.32 0.85 -17.99
C ARG A 667 -3.24 0.22 -16.61
N LEU A 668 -2.25 -0.63 -16.40
CA LEU A 668 -2.04 -1.40 -15.20
C LEU A 668 -0.85 -0.83 -14.43
N THR A 669 -0.92 -0.88 -13.12
CA THR A 669 0.25 -0.58 -12.27
C THR A 669 1.36 -1.59 -12.56
N THR A 670 2.62 -1.17 -12.39
CA THR A 670 3.81 -1.96 -12.79
C THR A 670 3.79 -3.40 -12.26
N TYR A 671 3.33 -3.61 -11.03
CA TYR A 671 3.27 -4.93 -10.40
C TYR A 671 2.19 -5.87 -10.96
N MET A 672 1.25 -5.36 -11.76
CA MET A 672 0.20 -6.13 -12.44
C MET A 672 0.57 -6.51 -13.88
N VAL A 673 1.67 -5.95 -14.41
CA VAL A 673 2.14 -6.28 -15.76
C VAL A 673 2.86 -7.64 -15.72
N PRO A 674 2.44 -8.64 -16.53
CA PRO A 674 3.11 -9.93 -16.59
C PRO A 674 4.59 -9.80 -16.97
N THR A 675 5.44 -10.65 -16.38
CA THR A 675 6.87 -10.73 -16.71
C THR A 675 7.16 -11.77 -17.78
N VAL A 676 6.21 -12.70 -18.02
CA VAL A 676 6.30 -13.74 -19.05
C VAL A 676 5.05 -13.74 -19.91
N PHE A 677 5.24 -13.80 -21.22
CA PHE A 677 4.17 -13.84 -22.22
C PHE A 677 4.34 -15.08 -23.10
N MET A 678 3.31 -15.90 -23.19
CA MET A 678 3.29 -17.10 -24.00
C MET A 678 2.08 -17.12 -24.92
N GLN A 679 2.34 -16.95 -26.22
CA GLN A 679 1.34 -17.20 -27.25
C GLN A 679 1.24 -18.71 -27.51
N LEU A 680 0.02 -19.25 -27.40
CA LEU A 680 -0.29 -20.65 -27.71
C LEU A 680 -1.27 -20.72 -28.89
N ASP A 681 -1.26 -21.84 -29.61
CA ASP A 681 -2.28 -22.13 -30.64
C ASP A 681 -3.67 -22.31 -30.02
N GLU A 682 -3.72 -23.01 -28.88
CA GLU A 682 -4.92 -23.19 -28.07
C GLU A 682 -4.58 -23.21 -26.57
N LEU A 683 -5.49 -22.69 -25.74
CA LEU A 683 -5.39 -22.87 -24.30
C LEU A 683 -5.86 -24.29 -23.94
N PRO A 684 -5.13 -25.03 -23.09
CA PRO A 684 -5.57 -26.34 -22.64
C PRO A 684 -6.92 -26.21 -21.95
N ARG A 685 -7.87 -27.07 -22.30
CA ARG A 685 -9.20 -27.05 -21.71
C ARG A 685 -9.43 -28.26 -20.81
N THR A 686 -10.25 -28.07 -19.80
CA THR A 686 -10.91 -29.18 -19.12
C THR A 686 -11.94 -29.78 -20.09
N PRO A 687 -12.40 -31.03 -19.88
CA PRO A 687 -13.50 -31.61 -20.64
C PRO A 687 -14.78 -30.74 -20.66
N ASN A 688 -14.93 -29.84 -19.68
CA ASN A 688 -16.05 -28.91 -19.53
C ASN A 688 -15.84 -27.58 -20.28
N GLY A 689 -14.76 -27.47 -21.04
CA GLY A 689 -14.47 -26.31 -21.86
C GLY A 689 -13.87 -25.11 -21.11
N LYS A 690 -13.66 -25.20 -19.78
CA LYS A 690 -12.91 -24.23 -18.98
C LYS A 690 -11.41 -24.35 -19.27
N ILE A 691 -10.63 -23.30 -19.02
CA ILE A 691 -9.17 -23.35 -19.19
C ILE A 691 -8.57 -24.21 -18.07
N PHE A 692 -7.75 -25.19 -18.43
CA PHE A 692 -7.10 -26.09 -17.50
C PHE A 692 -5.72 -25.55 -17.11
N LEU A 693 -5.69 -24.64 -16.13
CA LEU A 693 -4.49 -23.92 -15.68
C LEU A 693 -3.32 -24.86 -15.28
N LYS A 694 -3.63 -26.04 -14.73
CA LYS A 694 -2.60 -27.04 -14.34
C LYS A 694 -1.89 -27.67 -15.53
N LYS A 695 -2.50 -27.70 -16.71
CA LYS A 695 -1.92 -28.22 -17.96
C LYS A 695 -1.26 -27.14 -18.83
N LEU A 696 -1.20 -25.90 -18.37
CA LEU A 696 -0.45 -24.86 -19.08
C LEU A 696 1.02 -25.25 -19.22
N PRO A 697 1.65 -25.02 -20.39
CA PRO A 697 3.05 -25.36 -20.60
C PRO A 697 3.95 -24.58 -19.64
N LYS A 698 5.13 -25.13 -19.36
CA LYS A 698 6.10 -24.44 -18.50
C LYS A 698 6.46 -23.08 -19.11
N PRO A 699 6.43 -21.99 -18.33
CA PRO A 699 6.80 -20.67 -18.81
C PRO A 699 8.26 -20.65 -19.25
N VAL A 700 8.54 -19.93 -20.34
CA VAL A 700 9.89 -19.74 -20.88
C VAL A 700 10.20 -18.26 -20.82
N LEU A 701 11.32 -17.92 -20.18
CA LEU A 701 11.86 -16.56 -20.21
C LEU A 701 12.50 -16.34 -21.58
N ASN A 702 12.03 -15.34 -22.32
CA ASN A 702 12.60 -14.98 -23.62
C ASN A 702 13.65 -13.88 -23.43
N LEU A 703 14.81 -14.27 -22.90
CA LEU A 703 15.93 -13.40 -22.58
C LEU A 703 16.96 -13.42 -23.72
N GLU A 704 17.53 -12.27 -24.04
CA GLU A 704 18.51 -12.07 -25.10
C GLU A 704 19.93 -12.49 -24.69
N LEU A 705 20.25 -12.51 -23.39
CA LEU A 705 21.53 -12.97 -22.83
C LEU A 705 22.76 -12.26 -23.41
N VAL A 706 22.63 -10.97 -23.72
CA VAL A 706 23.73 -10.15 -24.23
C VAL A 706 24.80 -9.97 -23.14
N ALA A 707 26.06 -10.25 -23.47
CA ALA A 707 27.19 -10.11 -22.55
C ALA A 707 27.55 -8.63 -22.31
N PRO A 708 28.13 -8.28 -21.14
CA PRO A 708 28.62 -6.93 -20.87
C PRO A 708 29.75 -6.53 -21.82
N GLU A 709 29.71 -5.28 -22.30
CA GLU A 709 30.67 -4.68 -23.22
C GLU A 709 31.59 -3.64 -22.55
N THR A 710 31.15 -3.04 -21.44
CA THR A 710 31.91 -2.03 -20.67
C THR A 710 32.28 -2.54 -19.28
N GLU A 711 33.25 -1.91 -18.62
CA GLU A 711 33.60 -2.24 -17.22
C GLU A 711 32.45 -1.94 -16.26
N THR A 712 31.71 -0.84 -16.47
CA THR A 712 30.50 -0.51 -15.69
C THR A 712 29.42 -1.57 -15.89
N GLU A 713 29.16 -2.00 -17.14
CA GLU A 713 28.21 -3.08 -17.42
C GLU A 713 28.64 -4.39 -16.74
N LYS A 714 29.93 -4.72 -16.74
CA LYS A 714 30.46 -5.94 -16.12
C LYS A 714 30.32 -5.91 -14.60
N MET A 715 30.69 -4.82 -13.96
CA MET A 715 30.50 -4.61 -12.52
C MET A 715 29.02 -4.74 -12.14
N LEU A 716 28.14 -4.04 -12.87
CA LEU A 716 26.70 -4.12 -12.63
C LEU A 716 26.13 -5.51 -12.88
N PHE A 717 26.64 -6.24 -13.87
CA PHE A 717 26.27 -7.63 -14.12
C PHE A 717 26.66 -8.54 -12.95
N ASP A 718 27.87 -8.40 -12.42
CA ASP A 718 28.35 -9.17 -11.27
C ASP A 718 27.53 -8.86 -9.99
N ILE A 719 27.20 -7.58 -9.76
CA ILE A 719 26.33 -7.17 -8.65
C ILE A 719 24.92 -7.73 -8.85
N SER A 720 24.35 -7.57 -10.05
CA SER A 720 22.99 -8.01 -10.37
C SER A 720 22.84 -9.52 -10.23
N THR A 721 23.83 -10.30 -10.68
CA THR A 721 23.80 -11.76 -10.54
C THR A 721 23.92 -12.21 -9.09
N SER A 722 24.68 -11.50 -8.26
CA SER A 722 24.72 -11.71 -6.80
C SER A 722 23.36 -11.40 -6.14
N VAL A 723 22.74 -10.28 -6.50
CA VAL A 723 21.45 -9.83 -5.95
C VAL A 723 20.30 -10.76 -6.36
N ALA A 724 20.31 -11.27 -7.59
CA ALA A 724 19.28 -12.16 -8.13
C ALA A 724 19.53 -13.65 -7.85
N GLU A 725 20.70 -14.00 -7.31
CA GLU A 725 21.16 -15.38 -7.17
C GLU A 725 21.04 -16.20 -8.47
N SER A 726 21.20 -15.55 -9.62
CA SER A 726 21.03 -16.13 -10.95
C SER A 726 22.00 -15.52 -11.95
N THR A 727 22.45 -16.30 -12.92
CA THR A 727 23.29 -15.86 -14.05
C THR A 727 22.58 -15.98 -15.39
N GLU A 728 21.28 -16.28 -15.38
CA GLU A 728 20.49 -16.59 -16.59
C GLU A 728 19.84 -15.34 -17.20
N PHE A 729 20.56 -14.22 -17.29
CA PHE A 729 20.12 -13.00 -17.98
C PHE A 729 21.34 -12.26 -18.55
N GLY A 730 21.12 -11.29 -19.44
CA GLY A 730 22.14 -10.43 -20.06
C GLY A 730 21.94 -8.95 -19.74
N VAL A 731 22.81 -8.08 -20.25
CA VAL A 731 22.82 -6.65 -19.91
C VAL A 731 21.70 -5.83 -20.57
N THR A 732 21.09 -6.35 -21.64
CA THR A 732 19.92 -5.77 -22.33
C THR A 732 18.59 -6.36 -21.86
N ASP A 733 18.64 -7.39 -21.03
CA ASP A 733 17.44 -8.04 -20.54
C ASP A 733 16.74 -7.17 -19.51
N ASP A 734 15.41 -7.19 -19.57
CA ASP A 734 14.57 -6.55 -18.56
C ASP A 734 14.76 -7.27 -17.22
N LEU A 735 15.23 -6.54 -16.22
CA LEU A 735 15.51 -7.09 -14.90
C LEU A 735 14.25 -7.68 -14.23
N TYR A 736 13.05 -7.13 -14.43
CA TYR A 736 11.82 -7.75 -13.93
C TYR A 736 11.55 -9.10 -14.61
N ALA A 737 11.87 -9.23 -15.90
CA ALA A 737 11.78 -10.51 -16.61
C ALA A 737 12.84 -11.50 -16.10
N ALA A 738 14.02 -11.02 -15.71
CA ALA A 738 15.07 -11.80 -15.05
C ALA A 738 14.73 -12.20 -13.58
N GLY A 739 13.58 -11.75 -13.05
CA GLY A 739 13.11 -12.12 -11.71
C GLY A 739 13.31 -11.04 -10.64
N PHE A 740 13.82 -9.87 -11.00
CA PHE A 740 13.94 -8.76 -10.06
C PHE A 740 12.54 -8.29 -9.63
N THR A 741 12.48 -7.76 -8.42
CA THR A 741 11.31 -7.08 -7.87
C THR A 741 11.66 -5.61 -7.64
N SER A 742 10.67 -4.75 -7.40
CA SER A 742 10.96 -3.36 -7.01
C SER A 742 11.89 -3.29 -5.79
N LEU A 743 11.75 -4.23 -4.86
CA LEU A 743 12.57 -4.32 -3.66
C LEU A 743 13.99 -4.86 -3.95
N THR A 744 14.11 -5.82 -4.87
CA THR A 744 15.42 -6.28 -5.38
C THR A 744 16.17 -5.15 -6.10
N LEU A 745 15.45 -4.30 -6.84
CA LEU A 745 16.03 -3.11 -7.46
C LEU A 745 16.47 -2.06 -6.42
N MET A 746 15.75 -1.92 -5.30
CA MET A 746 16.21 -1.09 -4.17
C MET A 746 17.53 -1.61 -3.60
N LYS A 747 17.66 -2.92 -3.42
CA LYS A 747 18.90 -3.55 -2.98
C LYS A 747 20.03 -3.34 -3.98
N LEU A 748 19.77 -3.55 -5.27
CA LEU A 748 20.72 -3.28 -6.34
C LEU A 748 21.21 -1.83 -6.27
N SER A 749 20.30 -0.86 -6.12
CA SER A 749 20.64 0.56 -6.00
C SER A 749 21.55 0.85 -4.80
N ALA A 750 21.30 0.22 -3.65
CA ALA A 750 22.14 0.41 -2.46
C ALA A 750 23.56 -0.13 -2.65
N VAL A 751 23.69 -1.34 -3.22
CA VAL A 751 25.01 -1.94 -3.50
C VAL A 751 25.77 -1.13 -4.56
N VAL A 752 25.07 -0.67 -5.60
CA VAL A 752 25.66 0.22 -6.61
C VAL A 752 26.16 1.52 -5.99
N PHE A 753 25.39 2.12 -5.07
CA PHE A 753 25.83 3.31 -4.36
C PHE A 753 27.10 3.05 -3.53
N GLU A 754 27.17 1.92 -2.80
CA GLU A 754 28.36 1.56 -2.02
C GLU A 754 29.62 1.41 -2.88
N GLU A 755 29.48 0.83 -4.08
CA GLU A 755 30.60 0.60 -5.01
C GLU A 755 31.00 1.86 -5.80
N THR A 756 30.03 2.72 -6.15
CA THR A 756 30.24 3.80 -7.13
C THR A 756 30.09 5.22 -6.58
N GLY A 757 29.46 5.37 -5.40
CA GLY A 757 29.04 6.66 -4.85
C GLY A 757 27.88 7.34 -5.60
N VAL A 758 27.31 6.70 -6.63
CA VAL A 758 26.21 7.24 -7.43
C VAL A 758 24.87 6.74 -6.90
N ASN A 759 23.98 7.66 -6.54
CA ASN A 759 22.61 7.33 -6.14
C ASN A 759 21.74 7.17 -7.40
N LEU A 760 21.28 5.94 -7.66
CA LEU A 760 20.42 5.64 -8.79
C LEU A 760 18.99 6.10 -8.52
N ASN A 761 18.44 6.94 -9.40
CA ASN A 761 17.02 7.22 -9.38
C ASN A 761 16.25 6.04 -9.98
N ILE A 762 15.82 5.11 -9.12
CA ILE A 762 15.07 3.91 -9.51
C ILE A 762 13.82 4.28 -10.32
N SER A 763 13.21 5.43 -10.07
CA SER A 763 12.01 5.87 -10.81
C SER A 763 12.27 6.08 -12.30
N LYS A 764 13.49 6.48 -12.69
CA LYS A 764 13.91 6.60 -14.10
C LYS A 764 14.19 5.25 -14.76
N LEU A 765 14.40 4.20 -13.96
CA LEU A 765 14.72 2.86 -14.43
C LEU A 765 13.46 1.99 -14.65
N ILE A 766 12.27 2.46 -14.23
CA ILE A 766 11.03 1.67 -14.30
C ILE A 766 10.61 1.34 -15.73
N ASP A 767 10.87 2.24 -16.68
CA ASP A 767 10.41 2.09 -18.07
C ASP A 767 11.26 1.08 -18.85
N GLU A 768 12.57 1.05 -18.61
CA GLU A 768 13.52 0.10 -19.22
C GLU A 768 14.62 -0.32 -18.22
N PRO A 769 14.31 -1.21 -17.26
CA PRO A 769 15.22 -1.61 -16.20
C PRO A 769 16.23 -2.63 -16.75
N THR A 770 17.24 -2.17 -17.49
CA THR A 770 18.33 -3.00 -18.02
C THR A 770 19.65 -2.58 -17.40
N ILE A 771 20.59 -3.51 -17.22
CA ILE A 771 21.94 -3.19 -16.73
C ILE A 771 22.60 -2.13 -17.62
N ARG A 772 22.43 -2.23 -18.94
CA ARG A 772 22.99 -1.28 -19.90
C ARG A 772 22.48 0.14 -19.69
N ASN A 773 21.18 0.32 -19.43
CA ASN A 773 20.63 1.64 -19.15
C ASN A 773 21.12 2.17 -17.79
N ILE A 774 21.23 1.30 -16.77
CA ILE A 774 21.82 1.66 -15.48
C ILE A 774 23.28 2.08 -15.64
N ALA A 775 24.08 1.36 -16.42
CA ALA A 775 25.47 1.67 -16.70
C ALA A 775 25.61 3.08 -17.28
N LYS A 776 24.78 3.41 -18.28
CA LYS A 776 24.76 4.75 -18.89
C LYS A 776 24.43 5.84 -17.87
N GLU A 777 23.46 5.65 -16.99
CA GLU A 777 23.12 6.64 -15.96
C GLU A 777 24.28 6.85 -14.99
N ILE A 778 24.99 5.78 -14.59
CA ILE A 778 26.17 5.87 -13.72
C ILE A 778 27.31 6.60 -14.44
N ASP A 779 27.62 6.19 -15.67
CA ASP A 779 28.69 6.80 -16.46
C ASP A 779 28.41 8.30 -16.68
N ASN A 780 27.17 8.67 -17.02
CA ASN A 780 26.74 10.07 -17.16
C ASN A 780 26.83 10.86 -15.84
N ALA A 781 26.44 10.25 -14.71
CA ALA A 781 26.50 10.90 -13.40
C ALA A 781 27.95 11.11 -12.94
N GLN A 782 28.82 10.13 -13.18
CA GLN A 782 30.25 10.24 -12.89
C GLN A 782 30.94 11.28 -13.79
N GLU A 783 30.60 11.34 -15.07
CA GLU A 783 31.07 12.39 -15.98
C GLU A 783 30.60 13.77 -15.53
N SER A 784 29.33 13.91 -15.15
CA SER A 784 28.76 15.17 -14.64
C SER A 784 29.41 15.62 -13.34
N SER A 785 29.64 14.71 -12.39
CA SER A 785 30.35 15.00 -11.13
C SER A 785 31.79 15.41 -11.40
N ALA A 786 32.50 14.68 -12.26
CA ALA A 786 33.88 15.02 -12.63
C ALA A 786 33.98 16.37 -13.37
N LYS A 787 32.95 16.73 -14.14
CA LYS A 787 32.83 18.03 -14.79
C LYS A 787 32.61 19.15 -13.76
N LEU A 788 31.67 18.97 -12.82
CA LEU A 788 31.42 19.91 -11.74
C LEU A 788 32.66 20.12 -10.86
N ASP A 789 33.38 19.06 -10.50
CA ASP A 789 34.62 19.15 -9.72
C ASP A 789 35.69 19.98 -10.43
N LYS A 790 35.82 19.82 -11.76
CA LYS A 790 36.72 20.65 -12.59
C LYS A 790 36.28 22.12 -12.62
N ILE A 791 34.97 22.39 -12.70
CA ILE A 791 34.45 23.77 -12.66
C ILE A 791 34.73 24.39 -11.28
N ILE A 792 34.49 23.66 -10.19
CA ILE A 792 34.77 24.11 -8.82
C ILE A 792 36.27 24.40 -8.64
N GLU A 793 37.14 23.52 -9.14
CA GLU A 793 38.59 23.72 -9.10
C GLU A 793 39.01 24.93 -9.96
N SER A 794 38.41 25.09 -11.15
CA SER A 794 38.62 26.25 -12.02
C SER A 794 38.19 27.55 -11.34
N ALA A 795 37.01 27.57 -10.71
CA ALA A 795 36.48 28.73 -9.98
C ALA A 795 37.38 29.16 -8.82
N LYS A 796 37.96 28.19 -8.10
CA LYS A 796 38.90 28.45 -6.99
C LYS A 796 40.21 29.06 -7.47
N ASN A 797 40.67 28.68 -8.67
CA ASN A 797 41.95 29.11 -9.23
C ASN A 797 41.82 30.35 -10.14
N SER A 798 40.60 30.79 -10.46
CA SER A 798 40.35 31.89 -11.38
C SER A 798 40.15 33.22 -10.65
N THR A 799 40.91 34.24 -11.07
CA THR A 799 40.73 35.61 -10.58
C THR A 799 39.67 36.38 -11.36
N TYR A 800 39.50 36.08 -12.65
CA TYR A 800 38.52 36.72 -13.53
C TYR A 800 37.53 35.67 -14.01
N ILE A 801 36.24 35.93 -13.83
CA ILE A 801 35.15 34.97 -14.06
C ILE A 801 34.06 35.70 -14.86
N PRO A 802 33.46 35.09 -15.90
CA PRO A 802 32.40 35.73 -16.69
C PRO A 802 31.21 36.10 -15.81
N LEU A 803 30.49 37.17 -16.19
CA LEU A 803 29.16 37.42 -15.65
C LEU A 803 28.14 36.52 -16.35
N THR A 804 27.05 36.21 -15.67
CA THR A 804 25.89 35.55 -16.29
C THR A 804 25.19 36.46 -17.30
N ALA A 805 24.39 35.89 -18.20
CA ALA A 805 23.60 36.66 -19.16
C ALA A 805 22.67 37.67 -18.46
N ASN A 806 22.06 37.27 -17.35
CA ASN A 806 21.22 38.15 -16.52
C ASN A 806 22.02 39.31 -15.92
N GLN A 807 23.22 39.05 -15.41
CA GLN A 807 24.07 40.10 -14.84
C GLN A 807 24.59 41.07 -15.90
N LEU A 808 24.91 40.58 -17.10
CA LEU A 808 25.22 41.43 -18.25
C LEU A 808 24.03 42.32 -18.62
N GLY A 809 22.81 41.77 -18.65
CA GLY A 809 21.57 42.52 -18.87
C GLY A 809 21.41 43.66 -17.86
N VAL A 810 21.47 43.35 -16.56
CA VAL A 810 21.39 44.34 -15.48
C VAL A 810 22.48 45.40 -15.61
N TYR A 811 23.71 45.01 -15.92
CA TYR A 811 24.81 45.96 -16.12
C TYR A 811 24.53 46.91 -17.29
N TYR A 812 24.09 46.39 -18.45
CA TYR A 812 23.81 47.21 -19.62
C TYR A 812 22.65 48.18 -19.39
N GLU A 813 21.62 47.77 -18.65
CA GLU A 813 20.53 48.68 -18.27
C GLU A 813 21.02 49.79 -17.34
N CYS A 814 21.83 49.46 -16.33
CA CYS A 814 22.46 50.49 -15.49
C CYS A 814 23.36 51.42 -16.30
N ALA A 815 24.05 50.92 -17.33
CA ALA A 815 24.91 51.73 -18.20
C ALA A 815 24.10 52.71 -19.08
N GLN A 816 22.83 52.41 -19.38
CA GLN A 816 21.93 53.32 -20.10
C GLN A 816 21.42 54.45 -19.20
N ASN A 817 21.26 54.19 -17.90
CA ASN A 817 20.82 55.17 -16.91
C ASN A 817 21.88 55.36 -15.80
N PRO A 818 23.07 55.91 -16.11
CA PRO A 818 24.23 55.89 -15.21
C PRO A 818 24.07 56.74 -13.93
N ASP A 819 23.02 57.53 -13.83
CA ASP A 819 22.72 58.39 -12.69
C ASP A 819 21.57 57.90 -11.80
N GLU A 820 20.91 56.79 -12.17
CA GLU A 820 19.77 56.25 -11.41
C GLU A 820 20.15 55.03 -10.56
N PRO A 821 19.78 54.96 -9.27
CA PRO A 821 20.00 53.80 -8.41
C PRO A 821 18.91 52.73 -8.60
N GLN A 822 18.50 52.45 -9.85
CA GLN A 822 17.31 51.66 -10.19
C GLN A 822 17.35 50.20 -9.68
N TYR A 823 18.55 49.62 -9.52
CA TYR A 823 18.78 48.24 -9.09
C TYR A 823 19.41 48.14 -7.69
N ASN A 824 19.33 49.21 -6.89
CA ASN A 824 19.69 49.14 -5.48
C ASN A 824 18.57 48.48 -4.68
N LEU A 825 18.97 47.69 -3.68
CA LEU A 825 18.06 46.98 -2.77
C LEU A 825 18.29 47.46 -1.33
N PRO A 826 17.84 48.68 -1.00
CA PRO A 826 18.00 49.25 0.34
C PRO A 826 17.04 48.58 1.33
N CYS A 827 17.58 48.23 2.49
CA CYS A 827 16.90 47.65 3.62
C CYS A 827 17.22 48.45 4.89
N LEU A 828 16.21 48.58 5.75
CA LEU A 828 16.27 49.36 6.97
C LEU A 828 15.68 48.52 8.08
N ILE A 829 16.50 48.15 9.06
CA ILE A 829 16.09 47.29 10.17
C ILE A 829 16.29 48.04 11.47
N ARG A 830 15.20 48.17 12.23
CA ARG A 830 15.18 48.79 13.55
C ARG A 830 15.17 47.72 14.62
N PHE A 831 16.11 47.82 15.53
CA PHE A 831 16.24 46.97 16.70
C PHE A 831 16.02 47.79 17.97
N ASP A 832 15.57 47.14 19.02
CA ASP A 832 15.56 47.77 20.35
C ASP A 832 17.00 48.01 20.85
N LYS A 833 17.15 48.89 21.86
CA LYS A 833 18.46 49.26 22.45
C LYS A 833 19.29 48.11 23.05
N SER A 834 18.72 46.90 23.21
CA SER A 834 19.45 45.75 23.75
C SER A 834 20.43 45.15 22.75
N ILE A 835 20.29 45.47 21.46
CA ILE A 835 21.25 45.06 20.44
C ILE A 835 22.57 45.80 20.61
N ASP A 836 23.65 45.03 20.57
CA ASP A 836 25.01 45.52 20.57
C ASP A 836 25.41 45.88 19.14
N ALA A 837 25.56 47.19 18.88
CA ALA A 837 25.92 47.73 17.58
C ALA A 837 27.28 47.22 17.07
N GLU A 838 28.24 46.97 17.97
CA GLU A 838 29.56 46.45 17.60
C GLU A 838 29.47 44.98 17.21
N ARG A 839 28.75 44.18 18.00
CA ARG A 839 28.50 42.78 17.66
C ARG A 839 27.71 42.63 16.36
N LEU A 840 26.77 43.53 16.10
CA LEU A 840 26.03 43.58 14.82
C LEU A 840 26.98 43.88 13.66
N ARG A 841 27.87 44.87 13.81
CA ARG A 841 28.91 45.17 12.82
C ARG A 841 29.79 43.95 12.53
N GLU A 842 30.28 43.28 13.58
CA GLU A 842 31.10 42.07 13.46
C GLU A 842 30.35 40.91 12.79
N SER A 843 29.05 40.76 13.07
CA SER A 843 28.22 39.71 12.45
C SER A 843 28.07 39.87 10.94
N ILE A 844 27.95 41.13 10.47
CA ILE A 844 27.90 41.45 9.04
C ILE A 844 29.25 41.14 8.40
N ILE A 845 30.36 41.60 9.00
CA ILE A 845 31.72 41.32 8.51
C ILE A 845 31.94 39.81 8.38
N LYS A 846 31.63 39.04 9.45
CA LYS A 846 31.78 37.58 9.46
C LYS A 846 30.96 36.88 8.38
N THR A 847 29.77 37.39 8.07
CA THR A 847 28.91 36.84 7.01
C THR A 847 29.51 37.09 5.63
N PHE A 848 30.01 38.30 5.37
CA PHE A 848 30.72 38.60 4.11
C PHE A 848 32.04 37.82 3.98
N ASP A 849 32.75 37.55 5.09
CA ASP A 849 33.92 36.67 5.09
C ASP A 849 33.57 35.20 4.80
N THR A 850 32.34 34.79 5.14
CA THR A 850 31.83 33.44 4.85
C THR A 850 31.36 33.29 3.41
N TYR A 851 30.87 34.39 2.80
CA TYR A 851 30.41 34.45 1.41
C TYR A 851 31.28 35.39 0.55
N PRO A 852 32.49 34.95 0.13
CA PRO A 852 33.42 35.80 -0.63
C PRO A 852 32.85 36.34 -1.95
N TYR A 853 31.84 35.68 -2.52
CA TYR A 853 31.15 36.16 -3.72
C TYR A 853 30.59 37.58 -3.57
N LEU A 854 30.10 37.93 -2.37
CA LEU A 854 29.56 39.27 -2.08
C LEU A 854 30.63 40.38 -2.14
N LYS A 855 31.90 39.99 -2.04
CA LYS A 855 33.05 40.91 -2.17
C LYS A 855 33.51 41.07 -3.62
N THR A 856 32.83 40.43 -4.58
CA THR A 856 33.17 40.56 -5.99
C THR A 856 33.18 42.01 -6.46
N ARG A 857 33.97 42.27 -7.49
CA ARG A 857 34.01 43.56 -8.21
C ARG A 857 33.79 43.27 -9.68
N ILE A 858 32.98 44.07 -10.35
CA ILE A 858 32.85 43.96 -11.81
C ILE A 858 33.94 44.81 -12.43
N VAL A 859 34.73 44.23 -13.33
CA VAL A 859 35.86 44.91 -13.97
C VAL A 859 35.85 44.65 -15.47
N MET A 860 36.49 45.55 -16.21
CA MET A 860 36.88 45.25 -17.58
C MET A 860 38.17 44.43 -17.57
N HIS A 861 38.12 43.23 -18.14
CA HIS A 861 39.30 42.40 -18.38
C HIS A 861 39.41 42.15 -19.89
N GLY A 862 40.35 42.82 -20.55
CA GLY A 862 40.34 42.94 -22.01
C GLY A 862 39.12 43.75 -22.47
N ASP A 863 38.37 43.21 -23.44
CA ASP A 863 37.16 43.81 -24.00
C ASP A 863 35.86 43.27 -23.38
N GLN A 864 35.94 42.53 -22.27
CA GLN A 864 34.78 41.90 -21.62
C GLN A 864 34.61 42.35 -20.17
N LEU A 865 33.35 42.46 -19.74
CA LEU A 865 32.98 42.59 -18.34
C LEU A 865 33.14 41.24 -17.66
N MET A 866 33.81 41.22 -16.51
CA MET A 866 34.09 40.02 -15.73
C MET A 866 33.90 40.34 -14.24
N HIS A 867 33.49 39.34 -13.46
CA HIS A 867 33.75 39.31 -12.04
C HIS A 867 35.25 39.25 -11.79
N LYS A 868 35.74 40.05 -10.84
CA LYS A 868 37.06 39.89 -10.23
C LYS A 868 36.87 39.31 -8.83
N ARG A 869 37.31 38.06 -8.66
CA ARG A 869 37.37 37.41 -7.36
C ARG A 869 38.57 37.92 -6.57
N ASP A 870 38.31 38.43 -5.37
CA ASP A 870 39.34 38.81 -4.40
C ASP A 870 38.81 38.55 -2.99
N ASP A 871 38.93 37.31 -2.53
CA ASP A 871 38.40 36.87 -1.23
C ASP A 871 39.08 37.61 -0.06
N SER A 872 40.27 38.15 -0.30
CA SER A 872 41.10 38.88 0.67
C SER A 872 40.78 40.36 0.76
N ILE A 873 39.99 40.90 -0.17
CA ILE A 873 39.65 42.32 -0.15
C ILE A 873 38.86 42.62 1.13
N ALA A 874 39.35 43.62 1.88
CA ALA A 874 38.61 44.14 3.01
C ALA A 874 37.35 44.83 2.49
N ILE A 875 36.24 44.64 3.18
CA ILE A 875 35.04 45.39 2.91
C ILE A 875 35.20 46.83 3.40
N ASP A 876 34.50 47.78 2.78
CA ASP A 876 34.47 49.15 3.26
C ASP A 876 34.00 49.21 4.72
N GLU A 877 34.52 50.17 5.47
CA GLU A 877 34.16 50.35 6.87
C GLU A 877 32.64 50.50 7.02
N ILE A 878 32.07 49.79 7.98
CA ILE A 878 30.67 49.91 8.39
C ILE A 878 30.63 50.86 9.59
N PRO A 879 30.27 52.15 9.40
CA PRO A 879 30.36 53.11 10.47
C PRO A 879 29.19 52.94 11.45
N ILE A 880 29.50 53.11 12.74
CA ILE A 880 28.51 53.25 13.81
C ILE A 880 28.41 54.74 14.14
N VAL A 881 27.24 55.34 13.93
CA VAL A 881 26.99 56.76 14.15
C VAL A 881 26.02 56.95 15.31
N GLU A 882 26.48 57.61 16.37
CA GLU A 882 25.63 57.98 17.50
C GLU A 882 24.89 59.29 17.22
N VAL A 883 23.56 59.25 17.27
CA VAL A 883 22.67 60.41 17.03
C VAL A 883 21.52 60.41 18.05
N PRO A 884 20.98 61.59 18.45
CA PRO A 884 19.89 61.64 19.43
C PRO A 884 18.60 60.96 18.94
N GLN A 885 18.28 61.13 17.65
CA GLN A 885 17.12 60.56 16.97
C GLN A 885 17.40 60.54 15.46
N ILE A 886 16.78 59.61 14.75
CA ILE A 886 16.88 59.56 13.28
C ILE A 886 15.66 58.87 12.67
N SER A 887 15.08 59.48 11.64
CA SER A 887 13.95 58.93 10.89
C SER A 887 14.40 58.06 9.71
N ASP A 888 13.52 57.18 9.22
CA ASP A 888 13.81 56.35 8.04
C ASP A 888 14.08 57.19 6.79
N GLU A 889 13.34 58.29 6.63
CA GLU A 889 13.52 59.23 5.52
C GLU A 889 14.90 59.92 5.57
N GLU A 890 15.36 60.33 6.76
CA GLU A 890 16.71 60.87 6.94
C GLU A 890 17.79 59.83 6.63
N ILE A 891 17.63 58.60 7.12
CA ILE A 891 18.56 57.50 6.83
C ILE A 891 18.61 57.23 5.31
N TYR A 892 17.46 57.12 4.66
CA TYR A 892 17.41 56.92 3.22
C TYR A 892 18.11 58.05 2.47
N ASN A 893 17.74 59.31 2.74
CA ASN A 893 18.32 60.46 2.06
C ASN A 893 19.84 60.60 2.27
N LEU A 894 20.36 60.18 3.43
CA LEU A 894 21.78 60.25 3.74
C LEU A 894 22.62 59.14 3.09
N ASN A 895 22.03 57.97 2.83
CA ASN A 895 22.80 56.77 2.51
C ASN A 895 22.42 56.10 1.18
N PHE A 896 21.21 56.33 0.66
CA PHE A 896 20.77 55.80 -0.62
C PHE A 896 21.39 56.60 -1.76
N LYS A 897 22.31 55.96 -2.48
CA LYS A 897 23.04 56.54 -3.62
C LYS A 897 23.35 55.49 -4.67
N LYS A 898 23.68 55.87 -5.90
CA LYS A 898 24.09 54.89 -6.92
C LYS A 898 25.33 54.09 -6.50
N PHE A 899 25.44 52.85 -6.96
CA PHE A 899 26.68 52.07 -6.87
C PHE A 899 27.58 52.34 -8.06
N GLU A 900 28.89 52.38 -7.84
CA GLU A 900 29.87 52.37 -8.93
C GLU A 900 30.11 50.92 -9.34
N LEU A 901 29.45 50.48 -10.42
CA LEU A 901 29.48 49.07 -10.82
C LEU A 901 30.88 48.60 -11.23
N LEU A 902 31.63 49.46 -11.94
CA LEU A 902 33.00 49.15 -12.34
C LEU A 902 33.97 49.39 -11.19
N GLY A 903 34.54 48.31 -10.66
CA GLY A 903 35.60 48.32 -9.64
C GLY A 903 35.15 48.69 -8.23
N GLY A 904 33.91 49.19 -8.06
CA GLY A 904 33.37 49.62 -6.77
C GLY A 904 32.75 48.49 -5.95
N GLN A 905 32.63 48.72 -4.64
CA GLN A 905 31.92 47.81 -3.74
C GLN A 905 30.42 47.82 -4.04
N LEU A 906 29.83 46.63 -4.20
CA LEU A 906 28.42 46.45 -4.60
C LEU A 906 27.47 46.31 -3.41
N PHE A 907 27.92 46.70 -2.23
CA PHE A 907 27.11 46.82 -1.03
C PHE A 907 27.59 47.95 -0.13
N ARG A 908 26.76 48.34 0.83
CA ARG A 908 27.11 49.27 1.90
C ARG A 908 26.25 48.99 3.11
N ALA A 909 26.82 49.21 4.29
CA ALA A 909 26.11 49.09 5.55
C ALA A 909 26.46 50.27 6.44
N LYS A 910 25.51 50.70 7.27
CA LYS A 910 25.72 51.73 8.29
C LYS A 910 24.80 51.50 9.46
N ILE A 911 25.34 51.65 10.66
CA ILE A 911 24.60 51.44 11.91
C ILE A 911 24.40 52.79 12.58
N TYR A 912 23.17 53.14 12.88
CA TYR A 912 22.82 54.30 13.71
C TYR A 912 22.46 53.82 15.10
N LYS A 913 22.96 54.50 16.12
CA LYS A 913 22.67 54.20 17.51
C LYS A 913 22.09 55.44 18.17
N THR A 914 20.94 55.26 18.81
CA THR A 914 20.29 56.30 19.61
C THR A 914 20.18 55.83 21.07
N ASP A 915 19.58 56.67 21.93
CA ASP A 915 19.32 56.27 23.32
C ASP A 915 18.28 55.13 23.45
N ASN A 916 17.48 54.89 22.40
CA ASN A 916 16.32 53.97 22.45
C ASN A 916 16.41 52.78 21.51
N GLU A 917 17.26 52.83 20.48
CA GLU A 917 17.29 51.84 19.39
C GLU A 917 18.65 51.79 18.68
N VAL A 918 18.85 50.68 17.97
CA VAL A 918 19.93 50.50 16.99
C VAL A 918 19.29 50.28 15.63
N VAL A 919 19.75 50.98 14.60
CA VAL A 919 19.18 50.93 13.25
C VAL A 919 20.25 50.55 12.24
N LEU A 920 20.05 49.45 11.52
CA LEU A 920 20.89 49.02 10.41
C LEU A 920 20.30 49.52 9.09
N PHE A 921 21.05 50.39 8.41
CA PHE A 921 20.87 50.63 6.98
C PHE A 921 21.79 49.70 6.21
N PHE A 922 21.24 48.95 5.27
CA PHE A 922 21.97 48.03 4.43
C PHE A 922 21.47 48.15 2.99
N ASP A 923 22.37 48.31 2.04
CA ASP A 923 22.01 48.47 0.63
C ASP A 923 22.98 47.65 -0.22
N MET A 924 22.45 46.93 -1.20
CA MET A 924 23.19 46.06 -2.11
C MET A 924 22.70 46.26 -3.53
N HIS A 925 23.56 46.01 -4.51
CA HIS A 925 23.17 46.04 -5.91
C HIS A 925 22.60 44.68 -6.36
N HIS A 926 21.47 44.69 -7.07
CA HIS A 926 20.76 43.50 -7.56
C HIS A 926 21.62 42.60 -8.47
N ILE A 927 22.73 43.13 -9.00
CA ILE A 927 23.66 42.35 -9.84
C ILE A 927 24.39 41.24 -9.07
N ILE A 928 24.47 41.30 -7.74
CA ILE A 928 25.09 40.27 -6.89
C ILE A 928 24.12 39.64 -5.87
N THR A 929 22.84 40.02 -5.89
CA THR A 929 21.86 39.57 -4.90
C THR A 929 20.44 39.68 -5.46
N ASP A 930 19.55 38.80 -5.02
CA ASP A 930 18.13 38.80 -5.33
C ASP A 930 17.27 38.63 -4.06
N GLY A 931 15.95 38.51 -4.23
CA GLY A 931 15.03 38.36 -3.10
C GLY A 931 15.28 37.12 -2.24
N ALA A 932 15.68 35.99 -2.83
CA ALA A 932 15.99 34.77 -2.10
C ALA A 932 17.31 34.92 -1.32
N SER A 933 18.32 35.53 -1.94
CA SER A 933 19.63 35.80 -1.37
C SER A 933 19.54 36.68 -0.13
N VAL A 934 18.69 37.71 -0.16
CA VAL A 934 18.48 38.63 0.98
C VAL A 934 18.01 37.89 2.24
N ASN A 935 17.12 36.91 2.10
CA ASN A 935 16.63 36.11 3.25
C ASN A 935 17.75 35.26 3.87
N ILE A 936 18.61 34.69 3.03
CA ILE A 936 19.77 33.91 3.49
C ILE A 936 20.75 34.83 4.23
N LEU A 937 21.04 36.01 3.69
CA LEU A 937 21.96 36.97 4.31
C LEU A 937 21.50 37.40 5.70
N PHE A 938 20.23 37.75 5.87
CA PHE A 938 19.72 38.16 7.19
C PHE A 938 19.69 37.00 8.19
N LYS A 939 19.40 35.79 7.75
CA LYS A 939 19.53 34.59 8.59
C LYS A 939 20.98 34.38 9.02
N SER A 940 21.93 34.59 8.12
CA SER A 940 23.36 34.47 8.41
C SER A 940 23.88 35.59 9.31
N PHE A 941 23.41 36.84 9.17
CA PHE A 941 23.68 37.92 10.12
C PHE A 941 23.19 37.53 11.52
N SER A 942 21.96 37.01 11.63
CA SER A 942 21.39 36.57 12.91
C SER A 942 22.20 35.43 13.53
N ASN A 943 22.57 34.41 12.75
CA ASN A 943 23.39 33.30 13.21
C ASN A 943 24.78 33.78 13.67
N ALA A 944 25.42 34.62 12.88
CA ALA A 944 26.72 35.21 13.19
C ALA A 944 26.67 36.04 14.47
N TYR A 945 25.62 36.85 14.63
CA TYR A 945 25.37 37.64 15.81
C TYR A 945 25.20 36.73 17.03
N GLU A 946 24.41 35.67 16.95
CA GLU A 946 24.22 34.71 18.05
C GLU A 946 25.44 33.81 18.35
N GLY A 947 26.49 33.86 17.51
CA GLY A 947 27.67 33.02 17.64
C GLY A 947 27.51 31.60 17.07
N LYS A 948 26.45 31.35 16.29
CA LYS A 948 26.25 30.10 15.54
C LYS A 948 27.17 30.04 14.32
N GLU A 949 27.39 28.83 13.82
CA GLU A 949 28.07 28.64 12.53
C GLU A 949 27.18 29.10 11.37
N ILE A 950 27.84 29.61 10.33
CA ILE A 950 27.21 30.00 9.07
C ILE A 950 27.53 28.91 8.05
N GLU A 951 26.50 28.39 7.40
CA GLU A 951 26.66 27.36 6.37
C GLU A 951 27.38 27.94 5.14
N LYS A 952 28.38 27.22 4.64
CA LYS A 952 29.16 27.62 3.47
C LYS A 952 28.50 27.11 2.18
N GLU A 953 28.54 27.93 1.15
CA GLU A 953 28.04 27.57 -0.18
C GLU A 953 28.91 26.47 -0.80
N THR A 954 28.27 25.43 -1.35
CA THR A 954 28.96 24.41 -2.17
C THR A 954 29.11 24.89 -3.62
N ILE A 955 28.10 25.63 -4.11
CA ILE A 955 28.08 26.33 -5.39
C ILE A 955 27.80 27.79 -5.07
N ASP A 956 28.81 28.66 -5.26
CA ASP A 956 28.68 30.10 -5.11
C ASP A 956 28.36 30.76 -6.48
N GLY A 957 28.13 32.07 -6.49
CA GLY A 957 27.83 32.80 -7.72
C GLY A 957 28.96 32.77 -8.76
N TYR A 958 30.21 32.49 -8.37
CA TYR A 958 31.31 32.30 -9.31
C TYR A 958 31.21 30.96 -10.03
N ILE A 959 30.97 29.90 -9.28
CA ILE A 959 30.79 28.54 -9.81
C ILE A 959 29.58 28.52 -10.75
N ASN A 960 28.46 29.15 -10.34
CA ASN A 960 27.27 29.23 -11.17
C ASN A 960 27.52 29.92 -12.53
N ALA A 961 28.28 31.02 -12.53
CA ALA A 961 28.61 31.71 -13.78
C ALA A 961 29.48 30.88 -14.73
N LEU A 962 30.37 30.04 -14.20
CA LEU A 962 31.15 29.12 -15.02
C LEU A 962 30.31 27.96 -15.57
N ILE A 963 29.35 27.45 -14.78
CA ILE A 963 28.38 26.44 -15.23
C ILE A 963 27.55 27.01 -16.40
N GLU A 964 27.03 28.22 -16.25
CA GLU A 964 26.25 28.89 -17.30
C GLU A 964 27.09 29.08 -18.58
N ASN A 965 28.30 29.61 -18.45
CA ASN A 965 29.19 29.80 -19.58
C ASN A 965 29.57 28.46 -20.26
N GLU A 966 29.74 27.37 -19.52
CA GLU A 966 30.00 26.07 -20.13
C GLU A 966 28.76 25.51 -20.84
N ASN A 967 27.57 25.72 -20.29
CA ASN A 967 26.32 25.31 -20.90
C ASN A 967 26.03 26.11 -22.19
N GLU A 968 26.25 27.42 -22.21
CA GLU A 968 26.11 28.27 -23.41
C GLU A 968 27.03 27.82 -24.56
N ASN A 969 28.15 27.18 -24.22
CA ASN A 969 29.11 26.64 -25.20
C ASN A 969 28.91 25.14 -25.49
N SER A 970 27.87 24.52 -24.96
CA SER A 970 27.56 23.10 -25.18
C SER A 970 26.90 22.86 -26.54
N ASP A 971 27.13 21.67 -27.10
CA ASP A 971 26.48 21.24 -28.35
C ASP A 971 24.94 21.23 -28.21
N GLU A 972 24.42 20.95 -27.02
CA GLU A 972 22.99 20.96 -26.70
C GLU A 972 22.39 22.36 -26.70
N TYR A 973 23.08 23.35 -26.13
CA TYR A 973 22.63 24.74 -26.19
C TYR A 973 22.65 25.26 -27.63
N ILE A 974 23.72 24.97 -28.38
CA ILE A 974 23.82 25.32 -29.81
C ILE A 974 22.72 24.63 -30.64
N ALA A 975 22.34 23.40 -30.28
CA ALA A 975 21.24 22.70 -30.93
C ALA A 975 19.87 23.32 -30.60
N CYS A 976 19.66 23.76 -29.36
CA CYS A 976 18.43 24.44 -28.92
C CYS A 976 18.31 25.84 -29.51
N GLU A 977 19.39 26.61 -29.60
CA GLU A 977 19.40 27.96 -30.22
C GLU A 977 19.07 27.90 -31.72
N ARG A 978 19.36 26.77 -32.38
CA ARG A 978 19.02 26.54 -33.79
C ARG A 978 17.56 26.16 -34.02
N TYR A 979 16.84 25.76 -32.99
CA TYR A 979 15.43 25.35 -33.04
C TYR A 979 14.51 26.55 -32.83
#